data_AF-A0A431UEC4-F1
#
_entry.id   AF-A0A431UEC4-F1
#
_cell.length_a   1.000
_cell.length_b   1.000
_cell.length_c   1.000
_cell.angle_alpha   90.00
_cell.angle_beta   90.00
_cell.angle_gamma   90.00
#
_symmetry.space_group_name_H-M   'P 1'
#
loop_
_entity.id
_entity.type
_entity.pdbx_description
1 polymer ?
#
loop_
_entity_poly.entity_id
_entity_poly.type
_entity_poly.pdbx_seq_one_letter_code
_entity_poly.pdbx_strand_id
1 'polypeptide(L)'
;MAMSLAEIRYLINRLTGLARRSLASLRTRGWRATWQRIRVHTQRAVPAPRTPLFLPPAQDFAPFTVPFSETPEVSIVIPVYNHVGHTLACLRALAAHRPLAACEILVVDDGSSDATVQWMPQVAGLRYEVREHNGGFIEACNDGVSRARGRYVVLLNNDTVPQPGWLDALLDTFASTPDAGLVGSQLLYPDGRLQESGGVIFANGSGWSYGRFEAADDPRFASLRDVDYCSGAALMLPRALWQQLDGFDTRYKPAYYEDTDLAFRVRAQGLRVLVQPASRVIHDEGTSNGTDTGSGVKAYQVRNQAIFAARWAAELARHPAVGEVPSPALLLRGRRQVLILDEEVPRPDRDSASLRQVNLIRLLLQGGAHVVFVPTRREHGGAATEALQRMGVEVWYAPFLDGVASWLRTHGARFHVALLVRHHVAHECLPLLKRYAPQARTVFDTVDLHYLRERRGAEVAGDAGLLRAAERTRASELAVMEQCDVTVLVSAAEREQLQADAPSVQVELISNLHDVAGAGKPFEQRHDLVFVGGFRHPPNLDAMEWFIGEVFAGIRARLPDVRLHCIGAATPESLLALAARQPGVQMHGFVEDITPYMDGARISIAPLRFGAGVKGKINLSMAHGQPVVGTTCAVEGMHLHPGQDVLVADDAAGFVDAVVRLYQDPQLWQQLSDAGLANIAEHFSLDAARATVQRVFFT
;
A
#
# COMPACT_ATOMS: atom_id res chain seq x y z
N MET A 1 -20.85 -0.04 -29.85
CA MET A 1 -21.73 -1.04 -29.21
C MET A 1 -22.81 -0.31 -28.43
N ALA A 2 -24.07 -0.75 -28.53
CA ALA A 2 -25.17 -0.21 -27.73
C ALA A 2 -24.95 -0.54 -26.24
N MET A 3 -25.28 0.40 -25.34
CA MET A 3 -25.15 0.18 -23.89
C MET A 3 -26.09 -0.93 -23.43
N SER A 4 -25.61 -1.81 -22.56
CA SER A 4 -26.46 -2.86 -21.97
C SER A 4 -27.44 -2.30 -20.94
N LEU A 5 -28.52 -3.03 -20.63
CA LEU A 5 -29.44 -2.66 -19.55
C LEU A 5 -28.73 -2.51 -18.19
N ALA A 6 -27.72 -3.35 -17.92
CA ALA A 6 -26.89 -3.25 -16.71
C ALA A 6 -26.09 -1.93 -16.67
N GLU A 7 -25.54 -1.51 -17.81
CA GLU A 7 -24.83 -0.23 -17.93
C GLU A 7 -25.76 0.97 -17.80
N ILE A 8 -26.94 0.90 -18.40
CA ILE A 8 -27.98 1.92 -18.25
C ILE A 8 -28.40 2.00 -16.78
N ARG A 9 -28.62 0.87 -16.11
CA ARG A 9 -28.97 0.83 -14.68
C ARG A 9 -27.87 1.41 -13.81
N TYR A 10 -26.60 1.06 -14.08
CA TYR A 10 -25.45 1.66 -13.40
C TYR A 10 -25.42 3.18 -13.54
N LEU A 11 -25.57 3.71 -14.77
CA LEU A 11 -25.58 5.15 -15.02
C LEU A 11 -26.74 5.84 -14.30
N ILE A 12 -27.95 5.28 -14.34
CA ILE A 12 -29.12 5.82 -13.64
C ILE A 12 -28.89 5.81 -12.12
N ASN A 13 -28.40 4.69 -11.56
CA ASN A 13 -28.12 4.58 -10.13
C ASN A 13 -27.08 5.62 -9.68
N ARG A 14 -26.02 5.81 -10.47
CA ARG A 14 -24.97 6.78 -10.18
C ARG A 14 -25.47 8.23 -10.25
N LEU A 15 -26.19 8.60 -11.31
CA LEU A 15 -26.73 9.95 -11.49
C LEU A 15 -27.75 10.29 -10.38
N THR A 16 -28.66 9.37 -10.08
CA THR A 16 -29.65 9.56 -9.01
C THR A 16 -29.00 9.62 -7.62
N GLY A 17 -27.99 8.79 -7.35
CA GLY A 17 -27.19 8.83 -6.13
C GLY A 17 -26.47 10.16 -5.94
N LEU A 18 -25.78 10.66 -6.98
CA LEU A 18 -25.09 11.95 -6.96
C LEU A 18 -26.05 13.12 -6.69
N ALA A 19 -27.22 13.15 -7.34
CA ALA A 19 -28.23 14.17 -7.11
C ALA A 19 -28.73 14.16 -5.66
N ARG A 20 -29.04 12.98 -5.11
CA ARG A 20 -29.48 12.82 -3.72
C ARG A 20 -28.44 13.28 -2.71
N ARG A 21 -27.18 12.84 -2.87
CA ARG A 21 -26.07 13.25 -1.98
C ARG A 21 -25.81 14.75 -2.03
N SER A 22 -25.94 15.35 -3.22
CA SER A 22 -25.79 16.80 -3.40
C SER A 22 -26.91 17.57 -2.70
N LEU A 23 -28.16 17.13 -2.81
CA LEU A 23 -29.31 17.73 -2.10
C LEU A 23 -29.19 17.59 -0.57
N ALA A 24 -28.76 16.42 -0.08
CA ALA A 24 -28.53 16.20 1.35
C ALA A 24 -27.40 17.09 1.89
N SER A 25 -26.30 17.21 1.12
CA SER A 25 -25.19 18.13 1.43
C SER A 25 -25.65 19.59 1.44
N LEU A 26 -26.53 20.00 0.52
CA LEU A 26 -27.03 21.37 0.46
C LEU A 26 -27.80 21.74 1.72
N ARG A 27 -28.65 20.82 2.19
CA ARG A 27 -29.47 21.00 3.39
C ARG A 27 -28.64 21.04 4.67
N THR A 28 -27.60 20.23 4.75
CA THR A 28 -26.82 20.05 5.99
C THR A 28 -25.57 20.93 6.09
N ARG A 29 -24.95 21.28 4.96
CA ARG A 29 -23.63 21.95 4.91
C ARG A 29 -23.66 23.26 4.11
N GLY A 30 -24.82 23.64 3.60
CA GLY A 30 -25.00 24.85 2.79
C GLY A 30 -24.42 24.74 1.38
N TRP A 31 -24.55 25.84 0.63
CA TRP A 31 -24.26 25.88 -0.80
C TRP A 31 -22.77 25.73 -1.14
N ARG A 32 -21.87 26.36 -0.37
CA ARG A 32 -20.42 26.36 -0.65
C ARG A 32 -19.82 24.95 -0.59
N ALA A 33 -20.11 24.22 0.49
CA ALA A 33 -19.64 22.85 0.69
C ALA A 33 -20.23 21.90 -0.36
N THR A 34 -21.47 22.13 -0.77
CA THR A 34 -22.15 21.33 -1.79
C THR A 34 -21.58 21.56 -3.17
N TRP A 35 -21.29 22.82 -3.54
CA TRP A 35 -20.63 23.13 -4.79
C TRP A 35 -19.25 22.47 -4.83
N GLN A 36 -18.43 22.62 -3.78
CA GLN A 36 -17.14 21.92 -3.68
C GLN A 36 -17.29 20.41 -3.91
N ARG A 37 -18.30 19.77 -3.30
CA ARG A 37 -18.55 18.34 -3.47
C ARG A 37 -18.94 17.98 -4.90
N ILE A 38 -19.87 18.71 -5.51
CA ILE A 38 -20.27 18.51 -6.92
C ILE A 38 -19.03 18.64 -7.82
N ARG A 39 -18.23 19.68 -7.59
CA ARG A 39 -17.00 19.94 -8.35
C ARG A 39 -16.02 18.79 -8.28
N VAL A 40 -15.83 18.18 -7.12
CA VAL A 40 -14.98 16.98 -6.96
C VAL A 40 -15.54 15.80 -7.75
N HIS A 41 -16.87 15.62 -7.81
CA HIS A 41 -17.48 14.50 -8.54
C HIS A 41 -17.58 14.74 -10.06
N THR A 42 -17.54 15.99 -10.51
CA THR A 42 -17.62 16.38 -11.93
C THR A 42 -16.27 16.75 -12.53
N GLN A 43 -15.23 16.92 -11.71
CA GLN A 43 -13.86 17.08 -12.17
C GLN A 43 -13.42 15.85 -12.95
N ARG A 44 -12.79 16.07 -14.10
CA ARG A 44 -12.10 15.00 -14.82
C ARG A 44 -11.03 14.44 -13.90
N ALA A 45 -10.94 13.10 -13.82
CA ALA A 45 -9.85 12.43 -13.14
C ALA A 45 -8.52 13.02 -13.66
N VAL A 46 -7.72 13.54 -12.75
CA VAL A 46 -6.40 14.08 -13.08
C VAL A 46 -5.51 12.88 -13.40
N PRO A 47 -4.86 12.84 -14.59
CA PRO A 47 -3.88 11.79 -14.89
C PRO A 47 -2.82 11.73 -13.79
N ALA A 48 -2.30 10.53 -13.52
CA ALA A 48 -1.19 10.38 -12.59
C ALA A 48 -0.03 11.31 -13.02
N PRO A 49 0.55 12.11 -12.11
CA PRO A 49 1.72 12.91 -12.44
C PRO A 49 2.86 11.96 -12.81
N ARG A 50 3.43 12.15 -14.00
CA ARG A 50 4.64 11.41 -14.41
C ARG A 50 5.85 12.06 -13.77
N THR A 51 6.53 11.34 -12.89
CA THR A 51 7.85 11.77 -12.39
C THR A 51 8.80 11.85 -13.58
N PRO A 52 9.41 13.01 -13.85
CA PRO A 52 10.37 13.12 -14.94
C PRO A 52 11.56 12.19 -14.67
N LEU A 53 11.99 11.51 -15.72
CA LEU A 53 13.16 10.64 -15.64
C LEU A 53 14.42 11.48 -15.47
N PHE A 54 15.28 11.06 -14.55
CA PHE A 54 16.60 11.62 -14.37
C PHE A 54 17.54 11.08 -15.45
N LEU A 55 18.17 11.99 -16.17
CA LEU A 55 19.26 11.71 -17.10
C LEU A 55 20.45 12.60 -16.70
N PRO A 56 21.63 12.02 -16.42
CA PRO A 56 22.81 12.81 -16.09
C PRO A 56 23.22 13.66 -17.31
N PRO A 57 23.70 14.90 -17.09
CA PRO A 57 24.13 15.74 -18.20
C PRO A 57 25.33 15.11 -18.93
N ALA A 58 25.31 15.21 -20.27
CA ALA A 58 26.47 14.90 -21.09
C ALA A 58 27.53 15.99 -20.88
N GLN A 59 28.54 15.68 -20.06
CA GLN A 59 29.63 16.57 -19.72
C GLN A 59 30.96 15.82 -19.79
N ASP A 60 32.03 16.55 -20.13
CA ASP A 60 33.39 16.05 -20.14
C ASP A 60 33.76 15.42 -18.79
N PHE A 61 34.74 14.53 -18.79
CA PHE A 61 35.18 13.89 -17.57
C PHE A 61 35.87 14.92 -16.65
N ALA A 62 35.38 14.98 -15.42
CA ALA A 62 36.03 15.61 -14.28
C ALA A 62 35.87 14.66 -13.08
N PRO A 63 36.89 14.55 -12.19
CA PRO A 63 36.80 13.74 -10.99
C PRO A 63 35.58 14.12 -10.14
N PHE A 64 34.89 13.10 -9.61
CA PHE A 64 33.74 13.27 -8.71
C PHE A 64 33.71 12.14 -7.68
N THR A 65 32.78 12.21 -6.74
CA THR A 65 32.67 11.26 -5.62
C THR A 65 31.37 10.48 -5.72
N VAL A 66 31.47 9.15 -5.61
CA VAL A 66 30.32 8.25 -5.49
C VAL A 66 30.10 7.86 -4.01
N PRO A 67 28.90 7.38 -3.63
CA PRO A 67 28.65 6.84 -2.30
C PRO A 67 29.63 5.70 -1.97
N PHE A 68 30.11 5.69 -0.73
CA PHE A 68 30.99 4.66 -0.22
C PHE A 68 30.76 4.46 1.28
N SER A 69 30.90 3.23 1.75
CA SER A 69 30.88 2.83 3.15
C SER A 69 31.89 1.71 3.39
N GLU A 70 32.54 1.72 4.55
CA GLU A 70 33.41 0.61 5.01
C GLU A 70 32.62 -0.59 5.53
N THR A 71 31.40 -0.35 6.00
CA THR A 71 30.46 -1.39 6.45
C THR A 71 29.17 -1.29 5.62
N PRO A 72 29.23 -1.65 4.32
CA PRO A 72 28.08 -1.52 3.44
C PRO A 72 27.01 -2.57 3.79
N GLU A 73 25.74 -2.17 3.74
CA GLU A 73 24.61 -3.10 3.72
C GLU A 73 24.44 -3.70 2.31
N VAL A 74 24.70 -2.89 1.27
CA VAL A 74 24.59 -3.30 -0.13
C VAL A 74 25.91 -3.10 -0.88
N SER A 75 26.33 -4.10 -1.65
CA SER A 75 27.37 -3.94 -2.67
C SER A 75 26.75 -3.86 -4.06
N ILE A 76 26.99 -2.75 -4.77
CA ILE A 76 26.59 -2.56 -6.16
C ILE A 76 27.76 -3.01 -7.04
N VAL A 77 27.57 -4.07 -7.82
CA VAL A 77 28.56 -4.65 -8.72
C VAL A 77 28.22 -4.26 -10.15
N ILE A 78 29.13 -3.55 -10.81
CA ILE A 78 28.99 -3.02 -12.16
C ILE A 78 30.04 -3.67 -13.06
N PRO A 79 29.69 -4.68 -13.87
CA PRO A 79 30.60 -5.21 -14.88
C PRO A 79 30.77 -4.19 -16.01
N VAL A 80 32.00 -3.99 -16.47
CA VAL A 80 32.33 -3.01 -17.53
C VAL A 80 33.23 -3.64 -18.58
N TYR A 81 32.96 -3.35 -19.84
CA TYR A 81 33.87 -3.59 -20.95
C TYR A 81 33.70 -2.48 -22.00
N ASN A 82 34.64 -1.53 -22.02
CA ASN A 82 34.57 -0.28 -22.79
C ASN A 82 33.32 0.56 -22.48
N HIS A 83 32.96 1.47 -23.41
CA HIS A 83 31.83 2.37 -23.34
C HIS A 83 31.84 3.29 -22.12
N VAL A 84 32.99 3.92 -21.86
CA VAL A 84 33.20 4.80 -20.70
C VAL A 84 32.10 5.85 -20.48
N GLY A 85 31.46 6.35 -21.55
CA GLY A 85 30.36 7.32 -21.44
C GLY A 85 29.13 6.76 -20.71
N HIS A 86 28.78 5.49 -20.95
CA HIS A 86 27.71 4.80 -20.25
C HIS A 86 28.07 4.59 -18.77
N THR A 87 29.27 4.07 -18.50
CA THR A 87 29.77 3.86 -17.14
C THR A 87 29.77 5.16 -16.33
N LEU A 88 30.20 6.28 -16.93
CA LEU A 88 30.15 7.59 -16.29
C LEU A 88 28.72 8.08 -16.02
N ALA A 89 27.77 7.84 -16.95
CA ALA A 89 26.38 8.19 -16.73
C ALA A 89 25.78 7.40 -15.54
N CYS A 90 26.03 6.09 -15.49
CA CYS A 90 25.63 5.24 -14.38
C CYS A 90 26.19 5.74 -13.03
N LEU A 91 27.50 5.96 -12.96
CA LEU A 91 28.16 6.43 -11.73
C LEU A 91 27.71 7.85 -11.33
N ARG A 92 27.45 8.74 -12.29
CA ARG A 92 26.90 10.08 -12.01
C ARG A 92 25.48 10.02 -11.45
N ALA A 93 24.65 9.09 -11.92
CA ALA A 93 23.32 8.87 -11.35
C ALA A 93 23.39 8.37 -9.90
N LEU A 94 24.29 7.42 -9.62
CA LEU A 94 24.54 6.95 -8.25
C LEU A 94 25.10 8.07 -7.34
N ALA A 95 25.90 8.98 -7.88
CA ALA A 95 26.41 10.13 -7.14
C ALA A 95 25.34 11.19 -6.85
N ALA A 96 24.46 11.46 -7.83
CA ALA A 96 23.39 12.46 -7.72
C ALA A 96 22.26 12.02 -6.77
N HIS A 97 21.96 10.73 -6.74
CA HIS A 97 20.89 10.14 -5.94
C HIS A 97 21.45 9.09 -5.00
N ARG A 98 22.09 9.57 -3.93
CA ARG A 98 22.69 8.70 -2.90
C ARG A 98 21.58 7.88 -2.23
N PRO A 99 21.70 6.53 -2.19
CA PRO A 99 20.78 5.69 -1.43
C PRO A 99 20.78 6.04 0.06
N LEU A 100 19.67 5.77 0.75
CA LEU A 100 19.61 5.91 2.21
C LEU A 100 20.43 4.83 2.91
N ALA A 101 20.48 3.63 2.31
CA ALA A 101 21.28 2.53 2.80
C ALA A 101 22.78 2.74 2.57
N ALA A 102 23.59 2.29 3.53
CA ALA A 102 25.04 2.29 3.38
C ALA A 102 25.44 1.32 2.25
N CYS A 103 26.15 1.83 1.24
CA CYS A 103 26.54 1.01 0.10
C CYS A 103 28.01 1.18 -0.30
N GLU A 104 28.51 0.22 -1.06
CA GLU A 104 29.76 0.32 -1.80
C GLU A 104 29.51 0.06 -3.28
N ILE A 105 30.35 0.63 -4.14
CA ILE A 105 30.27 0.46 -5.59
C ILE A 105 31.56 -0.18 -6.08
N LEU A 106 31.43 -1.36 -6.68
CA LEU A 106 32.51 -2.12 -7.30
C LEU A 106 32.32 -2.08 -8.81
N VAL A 107 33.27 -1.48 -9.53
CA VAL A 107 33.35 -1.60 -10.99
C VAL A 107 34.36 -2.70 -11.30
N VAL A 108 33.89 -3.74 -11.97
CA VAL A 108 34.70 -4.86 -12.44
C VAL A 108 34.93 -4.71 -13.93
N ASP A 109 36.10 -4.24 -14.30
CA ASP A 109 36.50 -4.02 -15.68
C ASP A 109 37.05 -5.32 -16.29
N ASP A 110 36.38 -5.81 -17.32
CA ASP A 110 36.70 -7.05 -18.02
C ASP A 110 37.77 -6.87 -19.12
N GLY A 111 38.70 -5.94 -18.89
CA GLY A 111 39.83 -5.66 -19.79
C GLY A 111 39.54 -4.58 -20.84
N SER A 112 38.92 -3.47 -20.45
CA SER A 112 38.61 -2.33 -21.33
C SER A 112 39.87 -1.74 -21.97
N SER A 113 39.70 -1.26 -23.20
CA SER A 113 40.75 -0.63 -24.02
C SER A 113 40.51 0.86 -24.29
N ASP A 114 39.36 1.38 -23.86
CA ASP A 114 39.00 2.80 -23.99
C ASP A 114 39.42 3.61 -22.74
N ALA A 115 38.91 4.85 -22.61
CA ALA A 115 39.26 5.72 -21.50
C ALA A 115 38.77 5.25 -20.12
N THR A 116 38.05 4.11 -20.02
CA THR A 116 37.61 3.52 -18.75
C THR A 116 38.79 3.30 -17.79
N VAL A 117 39.87 2.69 -18.27
CA VAL A 117 41.08 2.40 -17.46
C VAL A 117 41.74 3.66 -16.92
N GLN A 118 41.65 4.76 -17.69
CA GLN A 118 42.21 6.05 -17.28
C GLN A 118 41.32 6.77 -16.26
N TRP A 119 39.99 6.72 -16.43
CA TRP A 119 39.06 7.58 -15.70
C TRP A 119 38.47 6.94 -14.45
N MET A 120 38.21 5.62 -14.42
CA MET A 120 37.63 4.96 -13.24
C MET A 120 38.47 5.12 -11.97
N PRO A 121 39.83 5.02 -12.00
CA PRO A 121 40.65 5.26 -10.81
C PRO A 121 40.55 6.67 -10.22
N GLN A 122 40.06 7.65 -11.00
CA GLN A 122 39.92 9.05 -10.59
C GLN A 122 38.56 9.34 -9.93
N VAL A 123 37.65 8.37 -9.86
CA VAL A 123 36.35 8.52 -9.18
C VAL A 123 36.51 8.17 -7.70
N ALA A 124 36.41 9.17 -6.82
CA ALA A 124 36.60 8.97 -5.39
C ALA A 124 35.47 8.12 -4.78
N GLY A 125 35.83 7.18 -3.91
CA GLY A 125 34.90 6.24 -3.27
C GLY A 125 34.59 5.00 -4.12
N LEU A 126 35.05 4.95 -5.37
CA LEU A 126 34.85 3.79 -6.25
C LEU A 126 35.88 2.69 -5.94
N ARG A 127 35.42 1.45 -5.80
CA ARG A 127 36.29 0.27 -5.86
C ARG A 127 36.39 -0.17 -7.31
N TYR A 128 37.52 0.12 -7.95
CA TYR A 128 37.76 -0.23 -9.34
C TYR A 128 38.77 -1.38 -9.45
N GLU A 129 38.37 -2.44 -10.14
CA GLU A 129 39.18 -3.64 -10.31
C GLU A 129 39.22 -4.04 -11.79
N VAL A 130 40.42 -4.37 -12.29
CA VAL A 130 40.62 -4.78 -13.68
C VAL A 130 40.97 -6.26 -13.72
N ARG A 131 40.23 -7.03 -14.51
CA ARG A 131 40.48 -8.46 -14.73
C ARG A 131 41.66 -8.64 -15.69
N GLU A 132 42.46 -9.67 -15.45
CA GLU A 132 43.63 -9.99 -16.30
C GLU A 132 43.22 -10.44 -17.71
N HIS A 133 42.04 -11.07 -17.83
CA HIS A 133 41.54 -11.64 -19.07
C HIS A 133 40.06 -11.29 -19.23
N ASN A 134 39.62 -11.01 -20.46
CA ASN A 134 38.20 -10.83 -20.78
C ASN A 134 37.48 -12.18 -20.69
N GLY A 135 36.60 -12.32 -19.70
CA GLY A 135 35.83 -13.52 -19.41
C GLY A 135 34.33 -13.39 -19.69
N GLY A 136 33.90 -12.21 -20.14
CA GLY A 136 32.52 -11.85 -20.40
C GLY A 136 31.75 -11.48 -19.13
N PHE A 137 30.50 -11.08 -19.36
CA PHE A 137 29.56 -10.60 -18.34
C PHE A 137 29.44 -11.55 -17.13
N ILE A 138 29.30 -12.85 -17.37
CA ILE A 138 29.12 -13.84 -16.30
C ILE A 138 30.32 -13.89 -15.34
N GLU A 139 31.54 -13.92 -15.86
CA GLU A 139 32.72 -13.98 -15.01
C GLU A 139 32.97 -12.67 -14.27
N ALA A 140 32.77 -11.53 -14.94
CA ALA A 140 32.90 -10.21 -14.30
C ALA A 140 31.91 -10.05 -13.13
N CYS A 141 30.66 -10.49 -13.30
CA CYS A 141 29.66 -10.50 -12.22
C CYS A 141 30.06 -11.45 -11.08
N ASN A 142 30.44 -12.69 -11.37
CA ASN A 142 30.84 -13.67 -10.36
C ASN A 142 32.05 -13.18 -9.53
N ASP A 143 33.08 -12.67 -10.21
CA ASP A 143 34.27 -12.13 -9.56
C ASP A 143 33.93 -10.91 -8.68
N GLY A 144 33.12 -9.99 -9.19
CA GLY A 144 32.68 -8.81 -8.43
C GLY A 144 31.90 -9.17 -7.18
N VAL A 145 30.94 -10.10 -7.28
CA VAL A 145 30.16 -10.56 -6.11
C VAL A 145 31.04 -11.32 -5.11
N SER A 146 32.06 -12.07 -5.55
CA SER A 146 32.98 -12.75 -4.63
C SER A 146 33.75 -11.77 -3.72
N ARG A 147 33.92 -10.52 -4.17
CA ARG A 147 34.64 -9.44 -3.46
C ARG A 147 33.70 -8.42 -2.79
N ALA A 148 32.39 -8.62 -2.92
CA ALA A 148 31.36 -7.80 -2.29
C ALA A 148 31.33 -8.04 -0.77
N ARG A 149 31.19 -6.95 0.00
CA ARG A 149 31.13 -6.96 1.48
C ARG A 149 29.70 -6.89 2.02
N GLY A 150 28.76 -6.36 1.24
CA GLY A 150 27.38 -6.14 1.63
C GLY A 150 26.62 -7.40 2.01
N ARG A 151 25.58 -7.24 2.84
CA ARG A 151 24.61 -8.30 3.12
C ARG A 151 23.84 -8.66 1.85
N TYR A 152 23.51 -7.65 1.06
CA TYR A 152 22.88 -7.81 -0.26
C TYR A 152 23.85 -7.40 -1.37
N VAL A 153 23.65 -7.99 -2.53
CA VAL A 153 24.38 -7.64 -3.75
C VAL A 153 23.40 -7.19 -4.81
N VAL A 154 23.78 -6.15 -5.53
CA VAL A 154 23.06 -5.66 -6.70
C VAL A 154 23.95 -5.84 -7.91
N LEU A 155 23.45 -6.50 -8.94
CA LEU A 155 24.05 -6.47 -10.26
C LEU A 155 23.42 -5.29 -11.02
N LEU A 156 24.26 -4.41 -11.55
CA LEU A 156 23.83 -3.23 -12.28
C LEU A 156 24.70 -3.06 -13.52
N ASN A 157 24.11 -3.11 -14.72
CA ASN A 157 24.87 -2.91 -15.95
C ASN A 157 25.39 -1.47 -16.06
N ASN A 158 26.50 -1.28 -16.77
CA ASN A 158 27.11 0.02 -16.95
C ASN A 158 26.33 0.97 -17.86
N ASP A 159 25.45 0.45 -18.73
CA ASP A 159 24.53 1.18 -19.62
C ASP A 159 23.18 1.50 -18.96
N THR A 160 23.18 1.61 -17.63
CA THR A 160 22.00 1.97 -16.85
C THR A 160 22.09 3.34 -16.21
N VAL A 161 20.94 3.96 -16.00
CA VAL A 161 20.78 5.20 -15.22
C VAL A 161 19.74 4.95 -14.13
N PRO A 162 20.16 4.56 -12.91
CA PRO A 162 19.25 4.37 -11.80
C PRO A 162 18.50 5.65 -11.42
N GLN A 163 17.21 5.53 -11.12
CA GLN A 163 16.34 6.66 -10.80
C GLN A 163 16.31 6.92 -9.28
N PRO A 164 15.89 8.13 -8.82
CA PRO A 164 15.78 8.41 -7.39
C PRO A 164 14.97 7.34 -6.62
N GLY A 165 15.50 6.88 -5.48
CA GLY A 165 14.85 5.89 -4.61
C GLY A 165 14.91 4.43 -5.09
N TRP A 166 15.58 4.14 -6.21
CA TRP A 166 15.59 2.79 -6.79
C TRP A 166 16.13 1.71 -5.84
N LEU A 167 17.25 1.97 -5.16
CA LEU A 167 17.89 1.00 -4.29
C LEU A 167 17.09 0.77 -3.00
N ASP A 168 16.56 1.87 -2.44
CA ASP A 168 15.76 1.83 -1.22
C ASP A 168 14.49 0.98 -1.45
N ALA A 169 13.84 1.12 -2.62
CA ALA A 169 12.69 0.30 -2.98
C ALA A 169 13.01 -1.21 -3.08
N LEU A 170 14.20 -1.59 -3.55
CA LEU A 170 14.63 -2.99 -3.59
C LEU A 170 14.86 -3.53 -2.16
N LEU A 171 15.54 -2.77 -1.30
CA LEU A 171 15.78 -3.12 0.10
C LEU A 171 14.48 -3.25 0.90
N ASP A 172 13.58 -2.28 0.78
CA ASP A 172 12.27 -2.28 1.44
C ASP A 172 11.44 -3.51 1.05
N THR A 173 11.64 -4.02 -0.18
CA THR A 173 10.98 -5.25 -0.64
C THR A 173 11.47 -6.47 0.15
N PHE A 174 12.76 -6.61 0.43
CA PHE A 174 13.30 -7.70 1.27
C PHE A 174 12.86 -7.57 2.74
N ALA A 175 12.70 -6.34 3.24
CA ALA A 175 12.22 -6.11 4.61
C ALA A 175 10.73 -6.49 4.77
N SER A 176 9.90 -6.21 3.75
CA SER A 176 8.46 -6.46 3.77
C SER A 176 8.06 -7.85 3.27
N THR A 177 8.93 -8.53 2.53
CA THR A 177 8.69 -9.87 1.94
C THR A 177 9.81 -10.82 2.36
N PRO A 178 9.71 -11.47 3.54
CA PRO A 178 10.80 -12.29 4.10
C PRO A 178 11.22 -13.49 3.25
N ASP A 179 10.35 -13.95 2.35
CA ASP A 179 10.59 -15.06 1.43
C ASP A 179 11.07 -14.59 0.03
N ALA A 180 11.39 -13.31 -0.14
CA ALA A 180 12.03 -12.80 -1.34
C ALA A 180 13.47 -13.33 -1.46
N GLY A 181 13.77 -14.01 -2.57
CA GLY A 181 15.12 -14.47 -2.90
C GLY A 181 15.84 -13.57 -3.91
N LEU A 182 15.09 -12.97 -4.85
CA LEU A 182 15.62 -12.07 -5.87
C LEU A 182 14.58 -10.99 -6.18
N VAL A 183 15.01 -9.73 -6.26
CA VAL A 183 14.15 -8.60 -6.62
C VAL A 183 14.80 -7.80 -7.75
N GLY A 184 14.09 -7.65 -8.87
CA GLY A 184 14.53 -6.82 -10.00
C GLY A 184 13.84 -5.45 -10.05
N SER A 185 14.52 -4.50 -10.68
CA SER A 185 13.96 -3.18 -11.00
C SER A 185 13.05 -3.24 -12.23
N GLN A 186 12.12 -2.29 -12.34
CA GLN A 186 11.44 -2.01 -13.60
C GLN A 186 12.39 -1.27 -14.54
N LEU A 187 12.63 -1.84 -15.72
CA LEU A 187 13.55 -1.31 -16.71
C LEU A 187 12.81 -0.44 -17.72
N LEU A 188 13.37 0.73 -18.02
CA LEU A 188 12.78 1.73 -18.90
C LEU A 188 13.73 2.04 -20.06
N TYR A 189 13.16 2.33 -21.24
CA TYR A 189 13.91 2.99 -22.30
C TYR A 189 14.16 4.45 -21.93
N PRO A 190 15.19 5.11 -22.52
CA PRO A 190 15.46 6.54 -22.29
C PRO A 190 14.27 7.47 -22.62
N ASP A 191 13.36 7.04 -23.49
CA ASP A 191 12.13 7.77 -23.83
C ASP A 191 10.99 7.57 -22.82
N GLY A 192 11.21 6.76 -21.78
CA GLY A 192 10.28 6.46 -20.69
C GLY A 192 9.26 5.37 -20.99
N ARG A 193 9.30 4.73 -22.17
CA ARG A 193 8.54 3.50 -22.40
C ARG A 193 9.10 2.36 -21.58
N LEU A 194 8.24 1.42 -21.23
CA LEU A 194 8.63 0.23 -20.50
C LEU A 194 9.51 -0.66 -21.40
N GLN A 195 10.64 -1.12 -20.86
CA GLN A 195 11.44 -2.16 -21.47
C GLN A 195 11.08 -3.52 -20.88
N GLU A 196 11.01 -3.61 -19.55
CA GLU A 196 10.71 -4.84 -18.83
C GLU A 196 10.16 -4.53 -17.43
N SER A 197 9.04 -5.18 -17.05
CA SER A 197 8.59 -5.28 -15.65
C SER A 197 8.56 -6.75 -15.23
N GLY A 198 9.77 -7.30 -15.16
CA GLY A 198 10.05 -8.74 -15.09
C GLY A 198 9.79 -9.47 -16.41
N GLY A 199 10.35 -10.67 -16.50
CA GLY A 199 10.23 -11.53 -17.66
C GLY A 199 9.25 -12.69 -17.45
N VAL A 200 8.70 -13.16 -18.58
CA VAL A 200 7.88 -14.37 -18.66
C VAL A 200 8.62 -15.41 -19.49
N ILE A 201 8.63 -16.66 -19.05
CA ILE A 201 9.19 -17.79 -19.79
C ILE A 201 8.06 -18.68 -20.31
N PHE A 202 8.14 -19.05 -21.58
CA PHE A 202 7.21 -19.99 -22.21
C PHE A 202 7.68 -21.44 -22.07
N ALA A 203 6.79 -22.39 -22.35
CA ALA A 203 7.05 -23.82 -22.21
C ALA A 203 8.25 -24.36 -23.04
N ASN A 204 8.68 -23.66 -24.10
CA ASN A 204 9.87 -24.01 -24.89
C ASN A 204 11.16 -23.31 -24.38
N GLY A 205 11.10 -22.63 -23.23
CA GLY A 205 12.18 -21.85 -22.65
C GLY A 205 12.36 -20.46 -23.24
N SER A 206 11.61 -20.02 -24.26
CA SER A 206 11.77 -18.66 -24.79
C SER A 206 11.25 -17.61 -23.82
N GLY A 207 11.97 -16.49 -23.70
CA GLY A 207 11.60 -15.37 -22.83
C GLY A 207 10.81 -14.25 -23.52
N TRP A 208 10.04 -13.53 -22.71
CA TRP A 208 9.26 -12.36 -23.10
C TRP A 208 9.40 -11.26 -22.04
N SER A 209 9.92 -10.10 -22.45
CA SER A 209 9.97 -8.91 -21.60
C SER A 209 8.57 -8.33 -21.41
N TYR A 210 8.04 -8.44 -20.20
CA TYR A 210 6.64 -8.14 -19.94
C TYR A 210 6.38 -6.62 -20.01
N GLY A 211 5.46 -6.23 -20.89
CA GLY A 211 5.09 -4.83 -21.12
C GLY A 211 6.02 -4.03 -22.03
N ARG A 212 6.91 -4.69 -22.78
CA ARG A 212 7.86 -4.02 -23.70
C ARG A 212 7.16 -3.03 -24.64
N PHE A 213 7.69 -1.81 -24.70
CA PHE A 213 7.19 -0.64 -25.43
C PHE A 213 5.86 -0.06 -24.96
N GLU A 214 5.25 -0.62 -23.92
CA GLU A 214 4.01 -0.10 -23.33
C GLU A 214 4.31 1.00 -22.29
N ALA A 215 3.26 1.54 -21.68
CA ALA A 215 3.38 2.56 -20.66
C ALA A 215 3.84 1.92 -19.32
N ALA A 216 4.91 2.43 -18.73
CA ALA A 216 5.47 1.89 -17.49
C ALA A 216 4.54 2.07 -16.27
N ASP A 217 3.64 3.04 -16.34
CA ASP A 217 2.61 3.36 -15.36
C ASP A 217 1.29 2.60 -15.59
N ASP A 218 1.22 1.67 -16.54
CA ASP A 218 0.05 0.82 -16.71
C ASP A 218 -0.13 -0.10 -15.48
N PRO A 219 -1.32 -0.14 -14.87
CA PRO A 219 -1.63 -0.97 -13.70
C PRO A 219 -1.23 -2.45 -13.82
N ARG A 220 -1.15 -3.00 -15.04
CA ARG A 220 -0.67 -4.38 -15.29
C ARG A 220 0.79 -4.60 -14.89
N PHE A 221 1.60 -3.54 -14.89
CA PHE A 221 3.05 -3.59 -14.72
C PHE A 221 3.56 -2.79 -13.51
N ALA A 222 2.68 -2.04 -12.85
CA ALA A 222 3.04 -1.02 -11.87
C ALA A 222 2.99 -1.49 -10.40
N SER A 223 2.75 -2.77 -10.13
CA SER A 223 2.69 -3.33 -8.77
C SER A 223 3.75 -4.40 -8.53
N LEU A 224 4.19 -4.56 -7.27
CA LEU A 224 5.07 -5.64 -6.83
C LEU A 224 4.46 -7.00 -7.21
N ARG A 225 5.23 -7.85 -7.89
CA ARG A 225 4.71 -9.12 -8.40
C ARG A 225 5.79 -10.19 -8.52
N ASP A 226 5.38 -11.44 -8.34
CA ASP A 226 6.16 -12.62 -8.72
C ASP A 226 6.35 -12.70 -10.24
N VAL A 227 7.57 -12.99 -10.66
CA VAL A 227 7.99 -13.08 -12.07
C VAL A 227 8.86 -14.31 -12.29
N ASP A 228 8.98 -14.75 -13.55
CA ASP A 228 9.78 -15.95 -13.84
C ASP A 228 11.28 -15.64 -13.74
N TYR A 229 11.67 -14.43 -14.14
CA TYR A 229 13.01 -13.88 -13.99
C TYR A 229 13.02 -12.35 -14.04
N CYS A 230 14.15 -11.75 -13.67
CA CYS A 230 14.47 -10.35 -13.91
C CYS A 230 15.80 -10.28 -14.65
N SER A 231 15.93 -9.36 -15.60
CA SER A 231 17.19 -9.16 -16.32
C SER A 231 18.35 -8.82 -15.38
N GLY A 232 19.53 -9.36 -15.69
CA GLY A 232 20.81 -9.02 -15.04
C GLY A 232 21.19 -7.54 -15.10
N ALA A 233 20.44 -6.71 -15.83
CA ALA A 233 20.67 -5.28 -15.93
C ALA A 233 20.49 -4.52 -14.62
N ALA A 234 19.54 -4.92 -13.76
CA ALA A 234 19.32 -4.34 -12.44
C ALA A 234 18.55 -5.30 -11.54
N LEU A 235 19.27 -6.13 -10.78
CA LEU A 235 18.67 -7.09 -9.83
C LEU A 235 19.43 -7.14 -8.51
N MET A 236 18.72 -7.50 -7.44
CA MET A 236 19.24 -7.59 -6.08
C MET A 236 18.92 -8.94 -5.45
N LEU A 237 19.86 -9.48 -4.69
CA LEU A 237 19.65 -10.69 -3.88
C LEU A 237 20.56 -10.73 -2.64
N PRO A 238 20.23 -11.55 -1.62
CA PRO A 238 21.12 -11.78 -0.49
C PRO A 238 22.45 -12.38 -0.96
N ARG A 239 23.59 -11.84 -0.49
CA ARG A 239 24.92 -12.34 -0.85
C ARG A 239 25.11 -13.81 -0.46
N ALA A 240 24.56 -14.20 0.69
CA ALA A 240 24.60 -15.58 1.15
C ALA A 240 23.85 -16.53 0.19
N LEU A 241 22.75 -16.09 -0.41
CA LEU A 241 22.01 -16.89 -1.39
C LEU A 241 22.79 -17.01 -2.70
N TRP A 242 23.43 -15.94 -3.16
CA TRP A 242 24.33 -16.00 -4.32
C TRP A 242 25.43 -17.05 -4.13
N GLN A 243 26.08 -17.04 -2.96
CA GLN A 243 27.14 -18.00 -2.60
C GLN A 243 26.60 -19.43 -2.54
N GLN A 244 25.44 -19.64 -1.92
CA GLN A 244 24.77 -20.94 -1.86
C GLN A 244 24.44 -21.49 -3.25
N LEU A 245 24.08 -20.62 -4.18
CA LEU A 245 23.72 -21.00 -5.55
C LEU A 245 24.92 -21.13 -6.48
N ASP A 246 26.15 -20.80 -6.04
CA ASP A 246 27.36 -20.76 -6.87
C ASP A 246 27.27 -19.76 -8.04
N GLY A 247 26.64 -18.60 -7.78
CA GLY A 247 26.58 -17.47 -8.70
C GLY A 247 25.91 -17.76 -10.05
N PHE A 248 26.34 -17.03 -11.09
CA PHE A 248 25.92 -17.29 -12.47
C PHE A 248 26.59 -18.54 -13.03
N ASP A 249 25.79 -19.37 -13.71
CA ASP A 249 26.22 -20.66 -14.24
C ASP A 249 27.02 -20.48 -15.53
N THR A 250 28.27 -20.94 -15.49
CA THR A 250 29.23 -20.77 -16.59
C THR A 250 28.85 -21.50 -17.88
N ARG A 251 27.86 -22.41 -17.85
CA ARG A 251 27.29 -23.03 -19.07
C ARG A 251 26.68 -22.02 -20.03
N TYR A 252 26.28 -20.85 -19.54
CA TYR A 252 25.67 -19.79 -20.36
C TYR A 252 26.68 -18.78 -20.93
N LYS A 253 27.98 -19.00 -20.76
CA LYS A 253 29.03 -18.10 -21.29
C LYS A 253 28.85 -17.80 -22.80
N PRO A 254 29.07 -16.55 -23.23
CA PRO A 254 29.48 -15.38 -22.41
C PRO A 254 28.31 -14.61 -21.74
N ALA A 255 27.06 -14.78 -22.21
CA ALA A 255 25.86 -14.08 -21.73
C ALA A 255 24.56 -14.73 -22.27
N TYR A 256 23.41 -14.22 -21.81
CA TYR A 256 22.04 -14.68 -22.01
C TYR A 256 21.68 -16.01 -21.30
N TYR A 257 20.57 -15.98 -20.55
CA TYR A 257 20.00 -17.06 -19.70
C TYR A 257 20.69 -17.29 -18.34
N GLU A 258 21.80 -16.64 -18.03
CA GLU A 258 22.42 -16.69 -16.69
C GLU A 258 21.50 -16.17 -15.59
N ASP A 259 20.78 -15.09 -15.87
CA ASP A 259 19.82 -14.43 -14.99
C ASP A 259 18.52 -15.23 -14.86
N THR A 260 17.99 -15.71 -15.99
CA THR A 260 16.83 -16.62 -16.03
C THR A 260 17.10 -17.90 -15.25
N ASP A 261 18.27 -18.52 -15.44
CA ASP A 261 18.65 -19.72 -14.73
C ASP A 261 18.85 -19.47 -13.22
N LEU A 262 19.48 -18.35 -12.86
CA LEU A 262 19.61 -17.95 -11.45
C LEU A 262 18.22 -17.78 -10.82
N ALA A 263 17.28 -17.11 -11.48
CA ALA A 263 15.92 -16.93 -10.99
C ALA A 263 15.20 -18.29 -10.79
N PHE A 264 15.33 -19.23 -11.73
CA PHE A 264 14.77 -20.57 -11.58
C PHE A 264 15.42 -21.35 -10.43
N ARG A 265 16.74 -21.21 -10.23
CA ARG A 265 17.42 -21.79 -9.07
C ARG A 265 16.96 -21.18 -7.74
N VAL A 266 16.74 -19.87 -7.68
CA VAL A 266 16.16 -19.20 -6.50
C VAL A 266 14.77 -19.77 -6.20
N ARG A 267 13.90 -19.89 -7.21
CA ARG A 267 12.57 -20.49 -7.08
C ARG A 267 12.61 -21.95 -6.63
N ALA A 268 13.59 -22.72 -7.10
CA ALA A 268 13.79 -24.11 -6.69
C ALA A 268 14.19 -24.26 -5.21
N GLN A 269 14.65 -23.19 -4.55
CA GLN A 269 14.87 -23.14 -3.09
C GLN A 269 13.60 -22.79 -2.30
N GLY A 270 12.45 -22.64 -2.97
CA GLY A 270 11.19 -22.20 -2.36
C GLY A 270 11.11 -20.69 -2.09
N LEU A 271 12.06 -19.91 -2.61
CA LEU A 271 12.07 -18.44 -2.50
C LEU A 271 11.39 -17.77 -3.69
N ARG A 272 10.96 -16.53 -3.51
CA ARG A 272 10.26 -15.76 -4.54
C ARG A 272 11.22 -14.91 -5.38
N VAL A 273 10.88 -14.77 -6.67
CA VAL A 273 11.54 -13.86 -7.61
C VAL A 273 10.52 -12.78 -7.93
N LEU A 274 10.86 -11.52 -7.64
CA LEU A 274 9.94 -10.40 -7.65
C LEU A 274 10.45 -9.29 -8.56
N VAL A 275 9.53 -8.53 -9.17
CA VAL A 275 9.83 -7.21 -9.72
C VAL A 275 9.22 -6.14 -8.81
N GLN A 276 9.97 -5.07 -8.51
CA GLN A 276 9.50 -3.93 -7.73
C GLN A 276 9.43 -2.67 -8.62
N PRO A 277 8.26 -2.31 -9.18
CA PRO A 277 8.11 -1.14 -10.06
C PRO A 277 8.36 0.23 -9.42
N ALA A 278 8.41 0.31 -8.09
CA ALA A 278 8.92 1.50 -7.40
C ALA A 278 10.44 1.66 -7.56
N SER A 279 11.17 0.58 -7.85
CA SER A 279 12.57 0.64 -8.28
C SER A 279 12.64 0.78 -9.80
N ARG A 280 13.03 1.95 -10.28
CA ARG A 280 13.10 2.25 -11.71
C ARG A 280 14.54 2.47 -12.14
N VAL A 281 14.91 1.87 -13.27
CA VAL A 281 16.22 2.01 -13.88
C VAL A 281 16.04 2.21 -15.38
N ILE A 282 16.65 3.24 -15.95
CA ILE A 282 16.73 3.40 -17.39
C ILE A 282 17.86 2.51 -17.90
N HIS A 283 17.65 1.81 -19.01
CA HIS A 283 18.64 0.92 -19.60
C HIS A 283 18.72 1.13 -21.11
N ASP A 284 19.90 1.49 -21.60
CA ASP A 284 20.14 1.85 -23.00
C ASP A 284 20.60 0.65 -23.85
N GLU A 285 19.68 -0.32 -24.04
CA GLU A 285 19.89 -1.59 -24.76
C GLU A 285 20.30 -1.41 -26.24
N GLY A 286 20.13 -0.22 -26.83
CA GLY A 286 20.31 0.05 -28.25
C GLY A 286 21.76 0.06 -28.74
N THR A 287 22.73 0.10 -27.83
CA THR A 287 24.13 0.45 -28.16
C THR A 287 25.12 -0.70 -27.94
N SER A 288 24.79 -1.66 -27.07
CA SER A 288 25.76 -2.67 -26.60
C SER A 288 25.74 -4.00 -27.37
N ASN A 289 24.66 -4.39 -28.05
CA ASN A 289 24.64 -5.63 -28.86
C ASN A 289 23.63 -5.55 -30.02
N GLY A 290 24.11 -5.43 -31.26
CA GLY A 290 23.34 -5.26 -32.51
C GLY A 290 22.11 -6.16 -32.68
N THR A 291 21.24 -5.84 -33.64
CA THR A 291 19.91 -6.47 -33.82
C THR A 291 19.91 -7.81 -34.55
N ASP A 292 21.07 -8.29 -35.02
CA ASP A 292 21.20 -9.54 -35.76
C ASP A 292 21.31 -10.76 -34.82
N THR A 293 20.55 -11.81 -35.10
CA THR A 293 20.56 -13.10 -34.38
C THR A 293 21.39 -14.17 -35.10
N GLY A 294 21.84 -13.90 -36.33
CA GLY A 294 22.70 -14.77 -37.12
C GLY A 294 24.21 -14.61 -36.86
N SER A 295 24.62 -13.54 -36.16
CA SER A 295 26.01 -13.25 -35.81
C SER A 295 26.11 -12.45 -34.48
N GLY A 296 27.26 -12.52 -33.79
CA GLY A 296 27.49 -11.77 -32.54
C GLY A 296 26.93 -12.40 -31.26
N VAL A 297 26.88 -11.63 -30.17
CA VAL A 297 26.54 -12.13 -28.82
C VAL A 297 25.12 -12.70 -28.75
N LYS A 298 24.17 -12.21 -29.57
CA LYS A 298 22.78 -12.73 -29.62
C LYS A 298 22.64 -14.14 -30.20
N ALA A 299 23.62 -14.64 -30.97
CA ALA A 299 23.62 -16.04 -31.42
C ALA A 299 23.68 -17.03 -30.23
N TYR A 300 24.29 -16.62 -29.11
CA TYR A 300 24.32 -17.42 -27.88
C TYR A 300 22.93 -17.57 -27.25
N GLN A 301 21.99 -16.66 -27.50
CA GLN A 301 20.62 -16.74 -26.98
C GLN A 301 19.91 -18.01 -27.44
N VAL A 302 20.09 -18.42 -28.71
CA VAL A 302 19.46 -19.65 -29.25
C VAL A 302 20.07 -20.91 -28.63
N ARG A 303 21.41 -20.96 -28.54
CA ARG A 303 22.12 -22.08 -27.88
C ARG A 303 21.73 -22.20 -26.42
N ASN A 304 21.78 -21.09 -25.70
CA ASN A 304 21.54 -21.03 -24.25
C ASN A 304 20.08 -21.29 -23.90
N GLN A 305 19.14 -20.90 -24.76
CA GLN A 305 17.73 -21.31 -24.64
C GLN A 305 17.61 -22.83 -24.63
N ALA A 306 18.27 -23.54 -25.55
CA ALA A 306 18.19 -25.00 -25.60
C ALA A 306 18.78 -25.66 -24.34
N ILE A 307 19.90 -25.13 -23.83
CA ILE A 307 20.52 -25.59 -22.57
C ILE A 307 19.57 -25.38 -21.39
N PHE A 308 19.01 -24.17 -21.28
CA PHE A 308 18.05 -23.81 -20.23
C PHE A 308 16.78 -24.67 -20.31
N ALA A 309 16.22 -24.84 -21.52
CA ALA A 309 15.02 -25.63 -21.76
C ALA A 309 15.23 -27.11 -21.38
N ALA A 310 16.40 -27.68 -21.72
CA ALA A 310 16.74 -29.04 -21.33
C ALA A 310 16.87 -29.18 -19.81
N ARG A 311 17.51 -28.22 -19.13
CA ARG A 311 17.69 -28.23 -17.67
C ARG A 311 16.36 -28.15 -16.92
N TRP A 312 15.45 -27.29 -17.38
CA TRP A 312 14.21 -26.96 -16.68
C TRP A 312 12.95 -27.58 -17.30
N ALA A 313 13.09 -28.58 -18.17
CA ALA A 313 11.99 -29.17 -18.94
C ALA A 313 10.74 -29.52 -18.11
N ALA A 314 10.93 -30.10 -16.92
CA ALA A 314 9.84 -30.47 -16.02
C ALA A 314 9.06 -29.26 -15.47
N GLU A 315 9.76 -28.16 -15.16
CA GLU A 315 9.15 -26.93 -14.67
C GLU A 315 8.51 -26.12 -15.81
N LEU A 316 9.17 -26.08 -16.98
CA LEU A 316 8.66 -25.42 -18.19
C LEU A 316 7.38 -26.05 -18.71
N ALA A 317 7.14 -27.34 -18.46
CA ALA A 317 5.87 -27.99 -18.81
C ALA A 317 4.63 -27.35 -18.16
N ARG A 318 4.80 -26.54 -17.10
CA ARG A 318 3.73 -25.80 -16.42
C ARG A 318 3.58 -24.35 -16.88
N HIS A 319 4.52 -23.86 -17.69
CA HIS A 319 4.56 -22.48 -18.15
C HIS A 319 3.58 -22.25 -19.32
N PRO A 320 3.23 -20.99 -19.62
CA PRO A 320 2.36 -20.64 -20.74
C PRO A 320 2.85 -21.21 -22.08
N ALA A 321 1.91 -21.47 -22.97
CA ALA A 321 2.24 -21.93 -24.32
C ALA A 321 2.80 -20.77 -25.15
N VAL A 322 3.69 -21.10 -26.10
CA VAL A 322 4.27 -20.10 -27.01
C VAL A 322 3.14 -19.44 -27.81
N GLY A 323 3.15 -18.10 -27.85
CA GLY A 323 2.15 -17.31 -28.57
C GLY A 323 0.95 -16.87 -27.73
N GLU A 324 0.80 -17.36 -26.49
CA GLU A 324 -0.12 -16.74 -25.54
C GLU A 324 0.38 -15.34 -25.18
N VAL A 325 -0.53 -14.36 -25.13
CA VAL A 325 -0.21 -12.99 -24.71
C VAL A 325 -0.23 -12.92 -23.18
N PRO A 326 0.91 -12.67 -22.50
CA PRO A 326 0.92 -12.59 -21.06
C PRO A 326 -0.02 -11.50 -20.53
N SER A 327 -0.81 -11.83 -19.52
CA SER A 327 -1.72 -10.90 -18.84
C SER A 327 -1.79 -11.26 -17.36
N PRO A 328 -2.22 -10.33 -16.48
CA PRO A 328 -2.37 -10.66 -15.06
C PRO A 328 -3.33 -11.84 -14.84
N ALA A 329 -4.40 -11.94 -15.66
CA ALA A 329 -5.34 -13.06 -15.61
C ALA A 329 -4.68 -14.41 -15.93
N LEU A 330 -3.76 -14.44 -16.90
CA LEU A 330 -3.04 -15.66 -17.28
C LEU A 330 -1.96 -16.02 -16.25
N LEU A 331 -1.12 -15.05 -15.89
CA LEU A 331 0.06 -15.25 -15.05
C LEU A 331 -0.32 -15.57 -13.60
N LEU A 332 -1.49 -15.11 -13.14
CA LEU A 332 -1.95 -15.25 -11.75
C LEU A 332 -3.19 -16.14 -11.64
N ARG A 333 -3.49 -16.95 -12.67
CA ARG A 333 -4.65 -17.85 -12.72
C ARG A 333 -4.71 -18.86 -11.57
N GLY A 334 -3.56 -19.20 -10.99
CA GLY A 334 -3.47 -20.11 -9.84
C GLY A 334 -3.75 -19.46 -8.49
N ARG A 335 -3.95 -18.13 -8.43
CA ARG A 335 -4.24 -17.39 -7.19
C ARG A 335 -5.71 -17.04 -7.10
N ARG A 336 -6.21 -16.93 -5.87
CA ARG A 336 -7.54 -16.37 -5.61
C ARG A 336 -7.54 -14.90 -6.03
N GLN A 337 -8.42 -14.52 -6.95
CA GLN A 337 -8.52 -13.16 -7.48
C GLN A 337 -9.64 -12.40 -6.75
N VAL A 338 -9.28 -11.35 -6.02
CA VAL A 338 -10.21 -10.53 -5.23
C VAL A 338 -10.27 -9.12 -5.81
N LEU A 339 -11.45 -8.71 -6.27
CA LEU A 339 -11.73 -7.34 -6.71
C LEU A 339 -12.24 -6.52 -5.53
N ILE A 340 -11.70 -5.32 -5.32
CA ILE A 340 -12.21 -4.33 -4.38
C ILE A 340 -12.70 -3.12 -5.17
N LEU A 341 -13.97 -2.77 -4.99
CA LEU A 341 -14.62 -1.58 -5.53
C LEU A 341 -14.95 -0.63 -4.39
N ASP A 342 -14.31 0.53 -4.39
CA ASP A 342 -14.61 1.65 -3.48
C ASP A 342 -14.67 2.96 -4.30
N GLU A 343 -15.04 4.06 -3.66
CA GLU A 343 -15.13 5.37 -4.27
C GLU A 343 -13.77 5.97 -4.61
N GLU A 344 -12.82 5.86 -3.67
CA GLU A 344 -11.46 6.40 -3.74
C GLU A 344 -10.48 5.36 -3.19
N VAL A 345 -9.19 5.52 -3.52
CA VAL A 345 -8.11 4.72 -2.93
C VAL A 345 -8.00 5.04 -1.43
N PRO A 346 -7.91 4.03 -0.53
CA PRO A 346 -7.90 4.25 0.91
C PRO A 346 -6.68 5.07 1.35
N ARG A 347 -6.92 6.01 2.27
CA ARG A 347 -5.90 6.88 2.86
C ARG A 347 -5.83 6.65 4.37
N PRO A 348 -5.02 5.67 4.84
CA PRO A 348 -5.03 5.20 6.22
C PRO A 348 -4.64 6.29 7.25
N ASP A 349 -3.92 7.31 6.80
CA ASP A 349 -3.56 8.53 7.55
C ASP A 349 -4.76 9.46 7.83
N ARG A 350 -5.87 9.31 7.08
CA ARG A 350 -7.01 10.24 7.14
C ARG A 350 -8.18 9.74 7.96
N ASP A 351 -8.48 8.45 7.90
CA ASP A 351 -9.65 7.88 8.56
C ASP A 351 -9.51 6.38 8.88
N SER A 352 -10.30 5.92 9.85
CA SER A 352 -10.27 4.54 10.35
C SER A 352 -10.73 3.51 9.32
N ALA A 353 -11.68 3.86 8.46
CA ALA A 353 -12.20 2.93 7.47
C ALA A 353 -11.14 2.62 6.41
N SER A 354 -10.38 3.64 5.99
CA SER A 354 -9.23 3.50 5.12
C SER A 354 -8.14 2.62 5.74
N LEU A 355 -7.81 2.81 7.02
CA LEU A 355 -6.84 1.97 7.74
C LEU A 355 -7.29 0.50 7.80
N ARG A 356 -8.55 0.25 8.17
CA ARG A 356 -9.15 -1.09 8.17
C ARG A 356 -9.07 -1.74 6.79
N GLN A 357 -9.42 -1.01 5.73
CA GLN A 357 -9.38 -1.55 4.37
C GLN A 357 -7.95 -1.90 3.93
N VAL A 358 -6.95 -1.06 4.23
CA VAL A 358 -5.53 -1.37 3.96
C VAL A 358 -5.08 -2.61 4.72
N ASN A 359 -5.47 -2.76 5.99
CA ASN A 359 -5.13 -3.94 6.77
C ASN A 359 -5.86 -5.21 6.31
N LEU A 360 -7.10 -5.10 5.82
CA LEU A 360 -7.80 -6.20 5.15
C LEU A 360 -7.06 -6.61 3.86
N ILE A 361 -6.62 -5.64 3.06
CA ILE A 361 -5.80 -5.91 1.86
C ILE A 361 -4.52 -6.65 2.25
N ARG A 362 -3.82 -6.24 3.31
CA ARG A 362 -2.63 -6.94 3.80
C ARG A 362 -2.94 -8.40 4.16
N LEU A 363 -4.04 -8.66 4.87
CA LEU A 363 -4.48 -10.03 5.19
C LEU A 363 -4.79 -10.87 3.94
N LEU A 364 -5.42 -10.27 2.92
CA LEU A 364 -5.69 -10.95 1.65
C LEU A 364 -4.40 -11.33 0.93
N LEU A 365 -3.43 -10.41 0.88
CA LEU A 365 -2.11 -10.66 0.28
C LEU A 365 -1.35 -11.74 1.05
N GLN A 366 -1.34 -11.70 2.38
CA GLN A 366 -0.76 -12.75 3.23
C GLN A 366 -1.42 -14.12 3.03
N GLY A 367 -2.72 -14.15 2.72
CA GLY A 367 -3.45 -15.37 2.34
C GLY A 367 -3.15 -15.86 0.92
N GLY A 368 -2.27 -15.17 0.17
CA GLY A 368 -1.88 -15.54 -1.19
C GLY A 368 -2.87 -15.11 -2.28
N ALA A 369 -3.83 -14.23 -1.97
CA ALA A 369 -4.73 -13.68 -2.98
C ALA A 369 -4.00 -12.66 -3.87
N HIS A 370 -4.42 -12.58 -5.14
CA HIS A 370 -4.17 -11.41 -5.97
C HIS A 370 -5.27 -10.39 -5.76
N VAL A 371 -4.92 -9.20 -5.29
CA VAL A 371 -5.87 -8.13 -4.97
C VAL A 371 -5.84 -7.08 -6.08
N VAL A 372 -7.02 -6.76 -6.60
CA VAL A 372 -7.22 -5.71 -7.61
C VAL A 372 -8.12 -4.64 -7.03
N PHE A 373 -7.65 -3.39 -7.02
CA PHE A 373 -8.39 -2.25 -6.49
C PHE A 373 -8.83 -1.32 -7.61
N VAL A 374 -10.13 -1.00 -7.67
CA VAL A 374 -10.70 -0.11 -8.68
C VAL A 374 -11.51 1.00 -7.99
N PRO A 375 -11.00 2.23 -7.93
CA PRO A 375 -11.75 3.39 -7.45
C PRO A 375 -12.78 3.80 -8.51
N THR A 376 -14.05 3.91 -8.14
CA THR A 376 -15.13 4.28 -9.07
C THR A 376 -15.04 5.73 -9.57
N ARG A 377 -14.29 6.59 -8.87
CA ARG A 377 -13.89 7.93 -9.35
C ARG A 377 -12.71 7.92 -10.33
N ARG A 378 -12.01 6.78 -10.46
CA ARG A 378 -10.90 6.54 -11.39
C ARG A 378 -9.65 7.39 -11.14
N GLU A 379 -9.52 7.94 -9.94
CA GLU A 379 -8.37 8.77 -9.56
C GLU A 379 -7.20 7.91 -9.11
N HIS A 380 -5.96 8.35 -9.40
CA HIS A 380 -4.75 7.69 -8.90
C HIS A 380 -4.60 7.82 -7.39
N GLY A 381 -5.16 8.81 -6.70
CA GLY A 381 -4.97 8.94 -5.24
C GLY A 381 -3.53 9.21 -4.76
N GLY A 382 -2.57 9.48 -5.66
CA GLY A 382 -1.17 9.83 -5.34
C GLY A 382 -0.43 8.73 -4.56
N ALA A 383 0.27 9.14 -3.50
CA ALA A 383 1.07 8.25 -2.64
C ALA A 383 0.31 7.05 -2.07
N ALA A 384 -1.02 7.15 -1.90
CA ALA A 384 -1.85 6.04 -1.44
C ALA A 384 -1.88 4.89 -2.45
N THR A 385 -1.96 5.18 -3.75
CA THR A 385 -1.88 4.13 -4.80
C THR A 385 -0.50 3.55 -4.89
N GLU A 386 0.54 4.39 -4.84
CA GLU A 386 1.92 3.91 -4.85
C GLU A 386 2.19 2.98 -3.67
N ALA A 387 1.64 3.29 -2.48
CA ALA A 387 1.75 2.42 -1.31
C ALA A 387 1.06 1.07 -1.52
N LEU A 388 -0.16 1.05 -2.08
CA LEU A 388 -0.85 -0.20 -2.42
C LEU A 388 -0.09 -1.00 -3.49
N GLN A 389 0.40 -0.34 -4.54
CA GLN A 389 1.18 -0.95 -5.61
C GLN A 389 2.50 -1.55 -5.10
N ARG A 390 3.21 -0.85 -4.20
CA ARG A 390 4.43 -1.36 -3.54
C ARG A 390 4.18 -2.63 -2.74
N MET A 391 2.99 -2.79 -2.17
CA MET A 391 2.57 -4.03 -1.46
C MET A 391 2.12 -5.15 -2.42
N GLY A 392 1.95 -4.86 -3.71
CA GLY A 392 1.54 -5.84 -4.73
C GLY A 392 0.06 -5.81 -5.11
N VAL A 393 -0.63 -4.70 -4.82
CA VAL A 393 -2.03 -4.51 -5.26
C VAL A 393 -2.07 -3.92 -6.67
N GLU A 394 -2.87 -4.54 -7.54
CA GLU A 394 -3.13 -4.03 -8.89
C GLU A 394 -4.18 -2.89 -8.81
N VAL A 395 -3.73 -1.64 -8.80
CA VAL A 395 -4.61 -0.46 -8.65
C VAL A 395 -4.88 0.20 -10.00
N TRP A 396 -6.15 0.29 -10.41
CA TRP A 396 -6.54 0.91 -11.68
C TRP A 396 -6.95 2.38 -11.53
N TYR A 397 -6.59 3.20 -12.49
CA TYR A 397 -6.90 4.63 -12.51
C TYR A 397 -6.87 5.18 -13.95
N ALA A 398 -7.39 6.38 -14.16
CA ALA A 398 -7.34 7.05 -15.45
C ALA A 398 -5.88 7.42 -15.83
N PRO A 399 -5.48 7.29 -17.11
CA PRO A 399 -6.31 6.97 -18.26
C PRO A 399 -6.52 5.46 -18.50
N PHE A 400 -5.81 4.57 -17.80
CA PHE A 400 -5.90 3.12 -17.98
C PHE A 400 -7.29 2.54 -17.62
N LEU A 401 -8.04 3.25 -16.78
CA LEU A 401 -9.42 2.98 -16.44
C LEU A 401 -10.36 3.94 -17.20
N ASP A 402 -10.79 3.55 -18.40
CA ASP A 402 -11.77 4.32 -19.18
C ASP A 402 -13.15 4.37 -18.51
N GLY A 403 -13.54 3.30 -17.82
CA GLY A 403 -14.80 3.23 -17.09
C GLY A 403 -15.01 1.85 -16.48
N VAL A 404 -15.59 1.83 -15.27
CA VAL A 404 -15.80 0.59 -14.48
C VAL A 404 -16.54 -0.48 -15.28
N ALA A 405 -17.59 -0.11 -16.02
CA ALA A 405 -18.36 -1.07 -16.82
C ALA A 405 -17.55 -1.69 -17.98
N SER A 406 -16.83 -0.86 -18.74
CA SER A 406 -16.01 -1.36 -19.85
C SER A 406 -14.85 -2.22 -19.33
N TRP A 407 -14.26 -1.80 -18.22
CA TRP A 407 -13.19 -2.53 -17.56
C TRP A 407 -13.67 -3.88 -17.02
N LEU A 408 -14.83 -3.93 -16.34
CA LEU A 408 -15.43 -5.17 -15.86
C LEU A 408 -15.80 -6.11 -17.01
N ARG A 409 -16.21 -5.59 -18.17
CA ARG A 409 -16.47 -6.44 -19.34
C ARG A 409 -15.25 -7.24 -19.76
N THR A 410 -14.06 -6.65 -19.66
CA THR A 410 -12.79 -7.29 -20.05
C THR A 410 -12.21 -8.16 -18.93
N HIS A 411 -12.30 -7.72 -17.67
CA HIS A 411 -11.58 -8.34 -16.55
C HIS A 411 -12.49 -9.15 -15.62
N GLY A 412 -13.81 -8.97 -15.68
CA GLY A 412 -14.78 -9.48 -14.71
C GLY A 412 -14.73 -11.01 -14.55
N ALA A 413 -14.50 -11.73 -15.63
CA ALA A 413 -14.46 -13.20 -15.64
C ALA A 413 -13.34 -13.82 -14.79
N ARG A 414 -12.29 -13.08 -14.42
CA ARG A 414 -11.18 -13.61 -13.62
C ARG A 414 -11.44 -13.60 -12.11
N PHE A 415 -12.42 -12.84 -11.64
CA PHE A 415 -12.61 -12.62 -10.21
C PHE A 415 -13.39 -13.77 -9.56
N HIS A 416 -12.90 -14.19 -8.39
CA HIS A 416 -13.56 -15.18 -7.56
C HIS A 416 -14.40 -14.52 -6.46
N VAL A 417 -13.96 -13.33 -6.01
CA VAL A 417 -14.66 -12.53 -5.00
C VAL A 417 -14.65 -11.06 -5.43
N ALA A 418 -15.76 -10.36 -5.24
CA ALA A 418 -15.89 -8.92 -5.44
C ALA A 418 -16.39 -8.26 -4.15
N LEU A 419 -15.50 -7.51 -3.49
CA LEU A 419 -15.77 -6.69 -2.33
C LEU A 419 -16.28 -5.31 -2.77
N LEU A 420 -17.52 -5.00 -2.41
CA LEU A 420 -18.15 -3.71 -2.61
C LEU A 420 -18.10 -2.94 -1.30
N VAL A 421 -17.52 -1.74 -1.31
CA VAL A 421 -17.30 -0.97 -0.08
C VAL A 421 -18.20 0.26 -0.09
N ARG A 422 -19.03 0.41 0.96
CA ARG A 422 -20.09 1.43 1.11
C ARG A 422 -21.32 1.17 0.25
N HIS A 423 -22.48 1.46 0.84
CA HIS A 423 -23.78 1.12 0.25
C HIS A 423 -24.02 1.77 -1.14
N HIS A 424 -23.53 2.99 -1.39
CA HIS A 424 -23.74 3.65 -2.69
C HIS A 424 -22.90 3.05 -3.80
N VAL A 425 -21.65 2.67 -3.54
CA VAL A 425 -20.79 2.00 -4.52
C VAL A 425 -21.37 0.64 -4.86
N ALA A 426 -21.83 -0.09 -3.85
CA ALA A 426 -22.48 -1.38 -4.02
C ALA A 426 -23.76 -1.28 -4.87
N HIS A 427 -24.65 -0.33 -4.54
CA HIS A 427 -25.88 -0.08 -5.30
C HIS A 427 -25.60 0.29 -6.78
N GLU A 428 -24.52 1.03 -7.04
CA GLU A 428 -24.08 1.37 -8.40
C GLU A 428 -23.53 0.14 -9.14
N CYS A 429 -22.62 -0.63 -8.52
CA CYS A 429 -21.81 -1.64 -9.21
C CYS A 429 -22.45 -3.03 -9.30
N LEU A 430 -23.40 -3.39 -8.43
CA LEU A 430 -24.03 -4.72 -8.41
C LEU A 430 -24.60 -5.16 -9.76
N PRO A 431 -25.35 -4.32 -10.53
CA PRO A 431 -25.82 -4.72 -11.86
C PRO A 431 -24.69 -5.08 -12.83
N LEU A 432 -23.52 -4.44 -12.71
CA LEU A 432 -22.36 -4.72 -13.56
C LEU A 432 -21.71 -6.04 -13.16
N LEU A 433 -21.54 -6.31 -11.86
CA LEU A 433 -20.99 -7.57 -11.36
C LEU A 433 -21.86 -8.76 -11.76
N LYS A 434 -23.19 -8.67 -11.58
CA LYS A 434 -24.14 -9.71 -12.01
C LYS A 434 -24.03 -10.02 -13.51
N ARG A 435 -23.62 -9.05 -14.33
CA ARG A 435 -23.48 -9.22 -15.79
C ARG A 435 -22.10 -9.73 -16.21
N TYR A 436 -21.04 -9.16 -15.65
CA TYR A 436 -19.67 -9.33 -16.15
C TYR A 436 -18.78 -10.18 -15.25
N ALA A 437 -19.18 -10.43 -14.01
CA ALA A 437 -18.54 -11.32 -13.07
C ALA A 437 -19.57 -12.18 -12.29
N PRO A 438 -20.53 -12.85 -12.98
CA PRO A 438 -21.58 -13.61 -12.30
C PRO A 438 -21.06 -14.77 -11.44
N GLN A 439 -19.84 -15.23 -11.70
CA GLN A 439 -19.16 -16.27 -10.94
C GLN A 439 -18.52 -15.77 -9.63
N ALA A 440 -18.33 -14.45 -9.49
CA ALA A 440 -17.66 -13.90 -8.32
C ALA A 440 -18.63 -13.84 -7.13
N ARG A 441 -18.20 -14.37 -5.98
CA ARG A 441 -18.90 -14.17 -4.71
C ARG A 441 -18.91 -12.68 -4.37
N THR A 442 -20.08 -12.11 -4.15
CA THR A 442 -20.28 -10.71 -3.82
C THR A 442 -20.26 -10.50 -2.31
N VAL A 443 -19.32 -9.67 -1.85
CA VAL A 443 -19.17 -9.33 -0.44
C VAL A 443 -19.44 -7.83 -0.30
N PHE A 444 -20.37 -7.45 0.57
CA PHE A 444 -20.65 -6.05 0.86
C PHE A 444 -20.05 -5.66 2.20
N ASP A 445 -19.10 -4.74 2.20
CA ASP A 445 -18.54 -4.15 3.41
C ASP A 445 -19.27 -2.84 3.72
N THR A 446 -20.00 -2.84 4.84
CA THR A 446 -20.82 -1.70 5.23
C THR A 446 -19.95 -0.52 5.64
N VAL A 447 -18.75 -0.77 6.19
CA VAL A 447 -17.92 0.18 6.95
C VAL A 447 -18.60 0.62 8.25
N ASP A 448 -19.84 1.06 8.15
CA ASP A 448 -20.81 1.24 9.22
C ASP A 448 -22.23 1.05 8.66
N LEU A 449 -23.21 0.74 9.53
CA LEU A 449 -24.62 0.82 9.11
C LEU A 449 -24.99 2.29 8.86
N HIS A 450 -24.95 2.71 7.59
CA HIS A 450 -25.05 4.12 7.23
C HIS A 450 -26.40 4.71 7.65
N TYR A 451 -27.48 3.97 7.41
CA TYR A 451 -28.83 4.40 7.80
C TYR A 451 -28.97 4.59 9.31
N LEU A 452 -28.32 3.75 10.13
CA LEU A 452 -28.39 3.84 11.59
C LEU A 452 -27.71 5.12 12.07
N ARG A 453 -26.54 5.44 11.51
CA ARG A 453 -25.83 6.69 11.80
C ARG A 453 -26.66 7.91 11.39
N GLU A 454 -27.24 7.91 10.19
CA GLU A 454 -28.09 9.02 9.73
C GLU A 454 -29.34 9.17 10.60
N ARG A 455 -29.98 8.07 11.01
CA ARG A 455 -31.16 8.07 11.89
C ARG A 455 -30.85 8.68 13.25
N ARG A 456 -29.81 8.18 13.93
CA ARG A 456 -29.37 8.71 15.24
C ARG A 456 -29.04 10.21 15.14
N GLY A 457 -28.34 10.63 14.08
CA GLY A 457 -28.06 12.05 13.84
C GLY A 457 -29.31 12.90 13.61
N ALA A 458 -30.30 12.38 12.90
CA ALA A 458 -31.58 13.06 12.67
C ALA A 458 -32.42 13.21 13.95
N GLU A 459 -32.41 12.19 14.81
CA GLU A 459 -33.08 12.19 16.12
C GLU A 459 -32.49 13.24 17.06
N VAL A 460 -31.15 13.27 17.17
CA VAL A 460 -30.44 14.29 17.96
C VAL A 460 -30.72 15.70 17.44
N ALA A 461 -30.77 15.89 16.12
CA ALA A 461 -31.08 17.17 15.50
C ALA A 461 -32.57 17.56 15.55
N GLY A 462 -33.47 16.62 15.86
CA GLY A 462 -34.92 16.82 15.78
C GLY A 462 -35.44 17.10 14.35
N ASP A 463 -34.76 16.62 13.30
CA ASP A 463 -35.07 16.96 11.90
C ASP A 463 -35.79 15.82 11.17
N ALA A 464 -37.10 15.98 10.97
CA ALA A 464 -37.94 15.02 10.23
C ALA A 464 -37.56 14.86 8.74
N GLY A 465 -36.92 15.86 8.14
CA GLY A 465 -36.37 15.79 6.79
C GLY A 465 -35.17 14.86 6.71
N LEU A 466 -34.26 14.93 7.68
CA LEU A 466 -33.13 14.01 7.81
C LEU A 466 -33.59 12.59 8.15
N LEU A 467 -34.60 12.44 9.01
CA LEU A 467 -35.15 11.13 9.34
C LEU A 467 -35.73 10.42 8.10
N ARG A 468 -36.48 11.14 7.26
CA ARG A 468 -36.96 10.62 5.97
C ARG A 468 -35.81 10.31 4.98
N ALA A 469 -34.67 10.97 5.11
CA ALA A 469 -33.50 10.64 4.31
C ALA A 469 -32.87 9.33 4.79
N ALA A 470 -32.70 9.17 6.11
CA ALA A 470 -32.20 7.95 6.74
C ALA A 470 -33.04 6.72 6.37
N GLU A 471 -34.38 6.82 6.35
CA GLU A 471 -35.25 5.71 5.94
C GLU A 471 -35.09 5.32 4.46
N ARG A 472 -34.80 6.29 3.58
CA ARG A 472 -34.48 5.97 2.17
C ARG A 472 -33.12 5.31 2.04
N THR A 473 -32.13 5.74 2.84
CA THR A 473 -30.83 5.08 2.92
C THR A 473 -31.02 3.65 3.41
N ARG A 474 -31.81 3.43 4.48
CA ARG A 474 -32.14 2.10 5.01
C ARG A 474 -32.68 1.18 3.93
N ALA A 475 -33.71 1.61 3.21
CA ALA A 475 -34.29 0.81 2.12
C ALA A 475 -33.27 0.47 1.03
N SER A 476 -32.40 1.43 0.66
CA SER A 476 -31.36 1.20 -0.35
C SER A 476 -30.24 0.28 0.13
N GLU A 477 -29.83 0.40 1.38
CA GLU A 477 -28.72 -0.36 1.98
C GLU A 477 -29.15 -1.81 2.24
N LEU A 478 -30.34 -2.03 2.79
CA LEU A 478 -30.92 -3.37 2.95
C LEU A 478 -31.10 -4.07 1.59
N ALA A 479 -31.58 -3.35 0.57
CA ALA A 479 -31.71 -3.92 -0.78
C ALA A 479 -30.36 -4.30 -1.42
N VAL A 480 -29.27 -3.65 -1.04
CA VAL A 480 -27.91 -4.06 -1.44
C VAL A 480 -27.51 -5.34 -0.71
N MET A 481 -27.73 -5.38 0.60
CA MET A 481 -27.39 -6.53 1.44
C MET A 481 -28.10 -7.80 0.97
N GLU A 482 -29.39 -7.72 0.65
CA GLU A 482 -30.19 -8.84 0.10
C GLU A 482 -29.68 -9.35 -1.26
N GLN A 483 -28.95 -8.52 -2.01
CA GLN A 483 -28.42 -8.86 -3.32
C GLN A 483 -26.98 -9.35 -3.30
N CYS A 484 -26.32 -9.32 -2.15
CA CYS A 484 -24.95 -9.81 -1.96
C CYS A 484 -24.96 -11.17 -1.27
N ASP A 485 -23.91 -11.97 -1.53
CA ASP A 485 -23.79 -13.30 -0.92
C ASP A 485 -23.45 -13.22 0.58
N VAL A 486 -22.67 -12.22 0.98
CA VAL A 486 -22.33 -11.93 2.38
C VAL A 486 -22.24 -10.43 2.62
N THR A 487 -22.76 -9.98 3.76
CA THR A 487 -22.53 -8.64 4.31
C THR A 487 -21.53 -8.70 5.45
N VAL A 488 -20.46 -7.92 5.37
CA VAL A 488 -19.46 -7.74 6.42
C VAL A 488 -19.81 -6.52 7.26
N LEU A 489 -19.99 -6.75 8.56
CA LEU A 489 -20.26 -5.73 9.57
C LEU A 489 -19.02 -5.47 10.44
N VAL A 490 -18.98 -4.33 11.13
CA VAL A 490 -17.82 -3.95 11.95
C VAL A 490 -18.03 -4.19 13.45
N SER A 491 -19.27 -4.41 13.91
CA SER A 491 -19.55 -4.67 15.33
C SER A 491 -20.69 -5.66 15.58
N ALA A 492 -20.67 -6.32 16.75
CA ALA A 492 -21.76 -7.19 17.20
C ALA A 492 -23.08 -6.42 17.37
N ALA A 493 -23.03 -5.17 17.83
CA ALA A 493 -24.22 -4.32 17.95
C ALA A 493 -24.91 -4.07 16.59
N GLU A 494 -24.13 -3.85 15.53
CA GLU A 494 -24.68 -3.75 14.17
C GLU A 494 -25.28 -5.07 13.69
N ARG A 495 -24.67 -6.21 14.06
CA ARG A 495 -25.23 -7.53 13.75
C ARG A 495 -26.60 -7.70 14.40
N GLU A 496 -26.76 -7.35 15.67
CA GLU A 496 -28.05 -7.42 16.36
C GLU A 496 -29.09 -6.51 15.71
N GLN A 497 -28.71 -5.26 15.38
CA GLN A 497 -29.60 -4.33 14.67
C GLN A 497 -30.00 -4.87 13.30
N LEU A 498 -29.07 -5.40 12.51
CA LEU A 498 -29.37 -5.93 11.19
C LEU A 498 -30.20 -7.21 11.25
N GLN A 499 -30.00 -8.05 12.28
CA GLN A 499 -30.82 -9.24 12.49
C GLN A 499 -32.29 -8.88 12.72
N ALA A 500 -32.57 -7.75 13.37
CA ALA A 500 -33.93 -7.23 13.52
C ALA A 500 -34.49 -6.64 12.22
N ASP A 501 -33.65 -5.94 11.44
CA ASP A 501 -34.07 -5.21 10.24
C ASP A 501 -34.21 -6.11 9.00
N ALA A 502 -33.34 -7.13 8.86
CA ALA A 502 -33.27 -8.04 7.71
C ALA A 502 -32.67 -9.41 8.12
N PRO A 503 -33.45 -10.28 8.80
CA PRO A 503 -32.96 -11.54 9.38
C PRO A 503 -32.48 -12.58 8.36
N SER A 504 -32.80 -12.40 7.07
CA SER A 504 -32.38 -13.28 5.98
C SER A 504 -30.99 -12.96 5.43
N VAL A 505 -30.44 -11.78 5.75
CA VAL A 505 -29.12 -11.36 5.25
C VAL A 505 -28.03 -12.17 5.93
N GLN A 506 -27.15 -12.77 5.12
CA GLN A 506 -25.97 -13.46 5.61
C GLN A 506 -24.92 -12.45 6.08
N VAL A 507 -24.43 -12.62 7.31
CA VAL A 507 -23.55 -11.64 7.96
C VAL A 507 -22.28 -12.26 8.51
N GLU A 508 -21.17 -11.57 8.34
CA GLU A 508 -19.86 -11.89 8.93
C GLU A 508 -19.30 -10.65 9.64
N LEU A 509 -18.43 -10.85 10.63
CA LEU A 509 -17.82 -9.74 11.37
C LEU A 509 -16.34 -9.61 11.04
N ILE A 510 -15.98 -8.46 10.47
CA ILE A 510 -14.59 -8.02 10.33
C ILE A 510 -14.55 -6.60 10.89
N SER A 511 -14.16 -6.49 12.16
CA SER A 511 -14.09 -5.20 12.85
C SER A 511 -12.92 -4.34 12.34
N ASN A 512 -12.60 -3.27 13.07
CA ASN A 512 -11.37 -2.51 12.85
C ASN A 512 -10.15 -3.42 13.02
N LEU A 513 -9.16 -3.20 12.15
CA LEU A 513 -7.93 -3.99 12.09
C LEU A 513 -6.76 -3.08 12.42
N HIS A 514 -6.01 -3.41 13.47
CA HIS A 514 -4.88 -2.66 13.98
C HIS A 514 -3.67 -3.57 14.16
N ASP A 515 -2.49 -3.02 13.87
CA ASP A 515 -1.22 -3.61 14.31
C ASP A 515 -1.09 -3.36 15.82
N VAL A 516 -0.69 -4.37 16.58
CA VAL A 516 -0.39 -4.21 18.02
C VAL A 516 1.02 -3.66 18.12
N ALA A 517 1.16 -2.35 18.35
CA ALA A 517 2.46 -1.67 18.44
C ALA A 517 3.21 -2.04 19.72
N GLY A 518 2.47 -2.40 20.79
CA GLY A 518 3.01 -2.80 22.09
C GLY A 518 2.84 -1.72 23.16
N ALA A 519 3.50 -1.89 24.31
CA ALA A 519 3.30 -1.05 25.50
C ALA A 519 3.77 0.41 25.38
N GLY A 520 4.43 0.79 24.29
CA GLY A 520 5.01 2.12 24.10
C GLY A 520 5.96 2.49 25.25
N LYS A 521 5.96 3.77 25.67
CA LYS A 521 6.80 4.23 26.80
C LYS A 521 6.18 3.85 28.16
N PRO A 522 6.99 3.67 29.22
CA PRO A 522 6.46 3.44 30.57
C PRO A 522 5.76 4.68 31.14
N PHE A 523 4.92 4.48 32.17
CA PHE A 523 4.09 5.51 32.80
C PHE A 523 4.84 6.81 33.11
N GLU A 524 6.05 6.71 33.68
CA GLU A 524 6.85 7.85 34.13
C GLU A 524 7.31 8.75 32.98
N GLN A 525 7.42 8.19 31.77
CA GLN A 525 7.84 8.91 30.56
C GLN A 525 6.67 9.45 29.76
N ARG A 526 5.43 9.08 30.11
CA ARG A 526 4.23 9.58 29.46
C ARG A 526 3.65 10.77 30.23
N HIS A 527 3.16 11.78 29.51
CA HIS A 527 2.56 12.98 30.09
C HIS A 527 1.37 13.46 29.26
N ASP A 528 0.56 14.38 29.78
CA ASP A 528 -0.52 15.04 29.03
C ASP A 528 -1.66 14.12 28.53
N LEU A 529 -2.68 14.75 27.95
CA LEU A 529 -3.85 14.13 27.35
C LEU A 529 -3.79 14.28 25.83
N VAL A 530 -4.35 13.30 25.09
CA VAL A 530 -4.47 13.38 23.63
C VAL A 530 -5.89 13.05 23.18
N PHE A 531 -6.38 13.80 22.19
CA PHE A 531 -7.57 13.48 21.40
C PHE A 531 -7.19 13.38 19.93
N VAL A 532 -7.67 12.34 19.25
CA VAL A 532 -7.44 12.13 17.83
C VAL A 532 -8.78 12.01 17.09
N GLY A 533 -9.09 12.98 16.25
CA GLY A 533 -10.33 12.97 15.47
C GLY A 533 -10.43 14.14 14.49
N GLY A 534 -10.73 13.86 13.21
CA GLY A 534 -10.94 14.90 12.21
C GLY A 534 -12.25 15.66 12.43
N PHE A 535 -12.21 16.99 12.34
CA PHE A 535 -13.34 17.87 12.66
C PHE A 535 -14.37 18.04 11.52
N ARG A 536 -14.17 17.34 10.39
CA ARG A 536 -15.25 17.17 9.38
C ARG A 536 -16.32 16.19 9.84
N HIS A 537 -16.03 15.38 10.87
CA HIS A 537 -16.97 14.44 11.45
C HIS A 537 -17.69 15.14 12.62
N PRO A 538 -19.02 15.39 12.52
CA PRO A 538 -19.74 16.17 13.53
C PRO A 538 -19.62 15.65 14.98
N PRO A 539 -19.62 14.33 15.26
CA PRO A 539 -19.38 13.80 16.60
C PRO A 539 -18.08 14.30 17.25
N ASN A 540 -16.99 14.43 16.47
CA ASN A 540 -15.70 14.87 17.01
C ASN A 540 -15.70 16.36 17.38
N LEU A 541 -16.42 17.18 16.61
CA LEU A 541 -16.56 18.60 16.90
C LEU A 541 -17.34 18.81 18.20
N ASP A 542 -18.50 18.17 18.29
CA ASP A 542 -19.37 18.20 19.47
C ASP A 542 -18.66 17.74 20.75
N ALA A 543 -17.88 16.65 20.64
CA ALA A 543 -17.08 16.09 21.72
C ALA A 543 -16.04 17.09 22.25
N MET A 544 -15.33 17.77 21.35
CA MET A 544 -14.26 18.69 21.75
C MET A 544 -14.77 20.04 22.22
N GLU A 545 -15.90 20.52 21.69
CA GLU A 545 -16.56 21.72 22.22
C GLU A 545 -17.01 21.50 23.67
N TRP A 546 -17.63 20.35 23.95
CA TRP A 546 -18.01 19.97 25.32
C TRP A 546 -16.80 19.77 26.23
N PHE A 547 -15.81 18.98 25.81
CA PHE A 547 -14.64 18.67 26.64
C PHE A 547 -13.82 19.92 26.99
N ILE A 548 -13.53 20.79 26.01
CA ILE A 548 -12.76 22.01 26.25
C ILE A 548 -13.58 23.02 27.06
N GLY A 549 -14.88 23.15 26.76
CA GLY A 549 -15.75 24.13 27.39
C GLY A 549 -16.12 23.81 28.83
N GLU A 550 -16.32 22.53 29.17
CA GLU A 550 -16.93 22.13 30.45
C GLU A 550 -16.06 21.21 31.31
N VAL A 551 -15.17 20.41 30.70
CA VAL A 551 -14.43 19.35 31.41
C VAL A 551 -12.99 19.77 31.73
N PHE A 552 -12.27 20.29 30.74
CA PHE A 552 -10.80 20.46 30.83
C PHE A 552 -10.36 21.46 31.91
N ALA A 553 -11.18 22.49 32.20
CA ALA A 553 -10.91 23.42 33.30
C ALA A 553 -10.89 22.71 34.66
N GLY A 554 -11.81 21.76 34.90
CA GLY A 554 -11.86 20.97 36.12
C GLY A 554 -10.65 20.04 36.27
N ILE A 555 -10.16 19.47 35.16
CA ILE A 555 -8.93 18.67 35.15
C ILE A 555 -7.73 19.55 35.53
N ARG A 556 -7.56 20.72 34.89
CA ARG A 556 -6.42 21.61 35.18
C ARG A 556 -6.45 22.23 36.57
N ALA A 557 -7.61 22.38 37.19
CA ALA A 557 -7.69 22.78 38.59
C ALA A 557 -7.00 21.78 39.54
N ARG A 558 -6.94 20.50 39.14
CA ARG A 558 -6.32 19.40 39.93
C ARG A 558 -4.96 18.96 39.38
N LEU A 559 -4.70 19.22 38.10
CA LEU A 559 -3.45 18.93 37.39
C LEU A 559 -2.99 20.18 36.61
N PRO A 560 -2.39 21.19 37.27
CA PRO A 560 -2.17 22.52 36.68
C PRO A 560 -1.34 22.54 35.39
N ASP A 561 -0.38 21.62 35.29
CA ASP A 561 0.59 21.56 34.19
C ASP A 561 0.14 20.67 33.03
N VAL A 562 -0.97 19.94 33.17
CA VAL A 562 -1.43 19.02 32.13
C VAL A 562 -1.88 19.78 30.88
N ARG A 563 -1.45 19.26 29.73
CA ARG A 563 -1.83 19.77 28.41
C ARG A 563 -2.78 18.80 27.72
N LEU A 564 -3.53 19.33 26.77
CA LEU A 564 -4.38 18.58 25.88
C LEU A 564 -3.89 18.77 24.44
N HIS A 565 -3.52 17.68 23.79
CA HIS A 565 -3.13 17.63 22.38
C HIS A 565 -4.33 17.21 21.53
N CYS A 566 -4.87 18.14 20.74
CA CYS A 566 -5.98 17.89 19.81
C CYS A 566 -5.45 17.72 18.39
N ILE A 567 -5.51 16.49 17.88
CA ILE A 567 -5.01 16.11 16.55
C ILE A 567 -6.20 15.83 15.63
N GLY A 568 -6.27 16.54 14.51
CA GLY A 568 -7.35 16.42 13.55
C GLY A 568 -7.37 17.53 12.52
N ALA A 569 -7.57 17.18 11.25
CA ALA A 569 -7.70 18.16 10.18
C ALA A 569 -9.05 18.91 10.22
N ALA A 570 -9.10 20.06 9.52
CA ALA A 570 -10.31 20.85 9.26
C ALA A 570 -10.99 21.43 10.51
N THR A 571 -10.20 21.87 11.49
CA THR A 571 -10.67 22.55 12.70
C THR A 571 -11.42 23.85 12.35
N PRO A 572 -12.67 24.02 12.82
CA PRO A 572 -13.42 25.27 12.61
C PRO A 572 -12.90 26.41 13.49
N GLU A 573 -13.14 27.65 13.05
CA GLU A 573 -12.73 28.86 13.79
C GLU A 573 -13.35 28.95 15.19
N SER A 574 -14.59 28.45 15.37
CA SER A 574 -15.26 28.41 16.68
C SER A 574 -14.45 27.60 17.70
N LEU A 575 -13.99 26.42 17.30
CA LEU A 575 -13.21 25.53 18.15
C LEU A 575 -11.79 26.09 18.40
N LEU A 576 -11.17 26.71 17.39
CA LEU A 576 -9.89 27.42 17.57
C LEU A 576 -10.02 28.56 18.59
N ALA A 577 -11.10 29.35 18.52
CA ALA A 577 -11.35 30.43 19.46
C ALA A 577 -11.63 29.93 20.88
N LEU A 578 -12.35 28.81 21.03
CA LEU A 578 -12.57 28.15 22.31
C LEU A 578 -11.24 27.64 22.90
N ALA A 579 -10.43 26.94 22.10
CA ALA A 579 -9.12 26.45 22.50
C ALA A 579 -8.16 27.58 22.91
N ALA A 580 -8.15 28.71 22.19
CA ALA A 580 -7.31 29.86 22.52
C ALA A 580 -7.66 30.52 23.86
N ARG A 581 -8.91 30.40 24.33
CA ARG A 581 -9.36 30.92 25.63
C ARG A 581 -9.08 29.95 26.78
N GLN A 582 -8.84 28.68 26.49
CA GLN A 582 -8.62 27.64 27.49
C GLN A 582 -7.13 27.27 27.57
N PRO A 583 -6.40 27.72 28.61
CA PRO A 583 -4.96 27.46 28.68
C PRO A 583 -4.67 25.95 28.82
N GLY A 584 -3.62 25.49 28.18
CA GLY A 584 -3.21 24.07 28.15
C GLY A 584 -3.74 23.29 26.94
N VAL A 585 -4.65 23.85 26.13
CA VAL A 585 -5.13 23.19 24.90
C VAL A 585 -4.22 23.52 23.71
N GLN A 586 -3.81 22.49 22.97
CA GLN A 586 -2.98 22.60 21.76
C GLN A 586 -3.70 21.99 20.56
N MET A 587 -3.99 22.81 19.55
CA MET A 587 -4.60 22.38 18.30
C MET A 587 -3.50 22.12 17.25
N HIS A 588 -3.25 20.86 16.91
CA HIS A 588 -2.15 20.48 15.99
C HIS A 588 -2.56 20.45 14.52
N GLY A 589 -3.86 20.32 14.23
CA GLY A 589 -4.31 20.09 12.86
C GLY A 589 -3.99 18.66 12.40
N PHE A 590 -3.65 18.50 11.12
CA PHE A 590 -3.16 17.22 10.59
C PHE A 590 -1.71 17.00 11.02
N VAL A 591 -1.41 15.82 11.55
CA VAL A 591 -0.07 15.39 11.92
C VAL A 591 0.25 14.16 11.07
N GLU A 592 1.41 14.17 10.41
CA GLU A 592 1.84 13.10 9.51
C GLU A 592 2.23 11.82 10.27
N ASP A 593 3.00 11.95 11.35
CA ASP A 593 3.33 10.85 12.27
C ASP A 593 2.70 11.10 13.65
N ILE A 594 1.72 10.26 13.99
CA ILE A 594 1.00 10.33 15.26
C ILE A 594 1.66 9.50 16.37
N THR A 595 2.60 8.62 16.03
CA THR A 595 3.28 7.70 16.94
C THR A 595 3.83 8.39 18.19
N PRO A 596 4.49 9.56 18.10
CA PRO A 596 5.00 10.26 19.29
C PRO A 596 3.92 10.62 20.31
N TYR A 597 2.68 10.86 19.86
CA TYR A 597 1.54 11.17 20.74
C TYR A 597 0.87 9.90 21.30
N MET A 598 0.83 8.81 20.52
CA MET A 598 0.28 7.54 20.99
C MET A 598 1.20 6.88 22.02
N ASP A 599 2.51 6.95 21.80
CA ASP A 599 3.52 6.40 22.71
C ASP A 599 3.86 7.34 23.87
N GLY A 600 3.71 8.65 23.67
CA GLY A 600 4.15 9.68 24.61
C GLY A 600 3.05 10.28 25.48
N ALA A 601 1.81 10.36 25.00
CA ALA A 601 0.75 10.91 25.84
C ALA A 601 0.28 9.91 26.91
N ARG A 602 -0.06 10.40 28.11
CA ARG A 602 -0.42 9.54 29.25
C ARG A 602 -1.82 8.96 29.09
N ILE A 603 -2.78 9.75 28.64
CA ILE A 603 -4.17 9.33 28.53
C ILE A 603 -4.74 9.78 27.19
N SER A 604 -5.41 8.87 26.50
CA SER A 604 -6.28 9.19 25.37
C SER A 604 -7.68 9.49 25.87
N ILE A 605 -8.30 10.56 25.36
CA ILE A 605 -9.69 10.91 25.69
C ILE A 605 -10.62 10.66 24.51
N ALA A 606 -11.83 10.17 24.79
CA ALA A 606 -12.88 9.96 23.80
C ALA A 606 -14.25 10.48 24.29
N PRO A 607 -14.46 11.81 24.35
CA PRO A 607 -15.65 12.43 24.94
C PRO A 607 -16.86 12.49 23.99
N LEU A 608 -17.13 11.44 23.20
CA LEU A 608 -18.18 11.47 22.17
C LEU A 608 -19.58 11.36 22.76
N ARG A 609 -20.48 12.31 22.46
CA ARG A 609 -21.87 12.24 22.96
C ARG A 609 -22.85 11.52 22.03
N PHE A 610 -22.48 11.31 20.78
CA PHE A 610 -23.25 10.54 19.80
C PHE A 610 -22.35 9.90 18.73
N GLY A 611 -22.85 8.87 18.05
CA GLY A 611 -22.10 8.14 17.01
C GLY A 611 -22.68 6.75 16.74
N ALA A 612 -22.03 6.00 15.85
CA ALA A 612 -22.29 4.59 15.56
C ALA A 612 -20.99 3.89 15.16
N GLY A 613 -20.96 2.56 15.24
CA GLY A 613 -19.81 1.74 14.87
C GLY A 613 -18.65 1.80 15.88
N VAL A 614 -17.55 1.13 15.54
CA VAL A 614 -16.34 1.00 16.37
C VAL A 614 -15.38 2.17 16.11
N LYS A 615 -14.92 2.84 17.16
CA LYS A 615 -14.08 4.05 17.05
C LYS A 615 -12.61 3.63 16.92
N GLY A 616 -12.11 3.54 15.70
CA GLY A 616 -10.73 3.08 15.48
C GLY A 616 -9.63 3.96 16.06
N LYS A 617 -9.92 5.21 16.46
CA LYS A 617 -8.95 6.06 17.18
C LYS A 617 -8.73 5.65 18.64
N ILE A 618 -9.76 5.06 19.25
CA ILE A 618 -9.64 4.41 20.57
C ILE A 618 -8.81 3.14 20.41
N ASN A 619 -9.13 2.29 19.42
CA ASN A 619 -8.33 1.11 19.12
C ASN A 619 -6.87 1.43 18.83
N LEU A 620 -6.60 2.50 18.09
CA LEU A 620 -5.26 2.99 17.83
C LEU A 620 -4.54 3.36 19.14
N SER A 621 -5.19 4.05 20.07
CA SER A 621 -4.58 4.41 21.36
C SER A 621 -4.23 3.14 22.17
N MET A 622 -5.19 2.21 22.26
CA MET A 622 -5.00 0.94 22.99
C MET A 622 -3.92 0.05 22.36
N ALA A 623 -3.78 0.07 21.03
CA ALA A 623 -2.75 -0.68 20.30
C ALA A 623 -1.32 -0.22 20.64
N HIS A 624 -1.18 1.01 21.16
CA HIS A 624 0.06 1.60 21.66
C HIS A 624 0.15 1.59 23.20
N GLY A 625 -0.68 0.79 23.88
CA GLY A 625 -0.70 0.71 25.34
C GLY A 625 -1.06 2.04 26.00
N GLN A 626 -1.80 2.91 25.34
CA GLN A 626 -2.28 4.17 25.89
C GLN A 626 -3.69 3.98 26.47
N PRO A 627 -3.87 4.08 27.81
CA PRO A 627 -5.18 3.98 28.44
C PRO A 627 -6.14 5.07 27.97
N VAL A 628 -7.43 4.72 27.97
CA VAL A 628 -8.50 5.56 27.44
C VAL A 628 -9.49 5.94 28.54
N VAL A 629 -9.91 7.21 28.53
CA VAL A 629 -11.13 7.67 29.22
C VAL A 629 -12.14 8.10 28.17
N GLY A 630 -13.34 7.51 28.19
CA GLY A 630 -14.37 7.77 27.19
C GLY A 630 -15.77 7.89 27.76
N THR A 631 -16.73 8.23 26.91
CA THR A 631 -18.17 8.12 27.22
C THR A 631 -18.68 6.72 26.91
N THR A 632 -19.88 6.39 27.40
CA THR A 632 -20.57 5.14 27.05
C THR A 632 -20.77 5.03 25.54
N CYS A 633 -21.09 6.15 24.87
CA CYS A 633 -21.23 6.18 23.42
C CYS A 633 -19.89 5.91 22.69
N ALA A 634 -18.76 6.38 23.24
CA ALA A 634 -17.46 6.20 22.61
C ALA A 634 -17.01 4.73 22.58
N VAL A 635 -17.27 3.97 23.65
CA VAL A 635 -16.82 2.58 23.81
C VAL A 635 -17.80 1.52 23.27
N GLU A 636 -18.92 1.93 22.66
CA GLU A 636 -19.91 1.02 22.05
C GLU A 636 -19.24 0.09 21.02
N GLY A 637 -19.46 -1.22 21.16
CA GLY A 637 -18.97 -2.24 20.23
C GLY A 637 -17.47 -2.53 20.32
N MET A 638 -16.80 -2.08 21.39
CA MET A 638 -15.34 -2.19 21.55
C MET A 638 -14.85 -3.37 22.41
N HIS A 639 -15.76 -4.21 22.91
CA HIS A 639 -15.44 -5.32 23.84
C HIS A 639 -14.77 -4.86 25.15
N LEU A 640 -15.01 -3.62 25.56
CA LEU A 640 -14.42 -3.00 26.75
C LEU A 640 -15.30 -3.13 28.00
N HIS A 641 -14.66 -3.26 29.15
CA HIS A 641 -15.23 -3.39 30.48
C HIS A 641 -14.79 -2.21 31.37
N PRO A 642 -15.72 -1.32 31.76
CA PRO A 642 -15.41 -0.18 32.61
C PRO A 642 -14.68 -0.57 33.91
N GLY A 643 -13.55 0.09 34.18
CA GLY A 643 -12.69 -0.16 35.33
C GLY A 643 -11.67 -1.28 35.15
N GLN A 644 -11.71 -2.03 34.04
CA GLN A 644 -10.76 -3.10 33.75
C GLN A 644 -9.81 -2.76 32.59
N ASP A 645 -10.35 -2.24 31.49
CA ASP A 645 -9.60 -1.87 30.27
C ASP A 645 -9.86 -0.41 29.82
N VAL A 646 -10.87 0.25 30.38
CA VAL A 646 -11.24 1.63 30.08
C VAL A 646 -11.88 2.30 31.29
N LEU A 647 -11.79 3.63 31.43
CA LEU A 647 -12.68 4.38 32.32
C LEU A 647 -13.78 5.07 31.53
N VAL A 648 -15.01 5.00 32.05
CA VAL A 648 -16.19 5.55 31.39
C VAL A 648 -16.88 6.58 32.28
N ALA A 649 -17.21 7.74 31.70
CA ALA A 649 -18.06 8.75 32.32
C ALA A 649 -18.82 9.55 31.25
N ASP A 650 -20.09 9.86 31.51
CA ASP A 650 -20.96 10.58 30.56
C ASP A 650 -21.25 12.04 30.98
N ASP A 651 -20.91 12.43 32.21
CA ASP A 651 -21.03 13.80 32.70
C ASP A 651 -19.67 14.44 33.00
N ALA A 652 -19.63 15.77 33.08
CA ALA A 652 -18.37 16.52 33.18
C ALA A 652 -17.61 16.24 34.49
N ALA A 653 -18.31 16.10 35.61
CA ALA A 653 -17.68 15.86 36.91
C ALA A 653 -17.05 14.46 36.96
N GLY A 654 -17.81 13.44 36.53
CA GLY A 654 -17.32 12.07 36.42
C GLY A 654 -16.14 11.96 35.44
N PHE A 655 -16.15 12.69 34.33
CA PHE A 655 -15.05 12.68 33.37
C PHE A 655 -13.78 13.32 33.95
N VAL A 656 -13.91 14.43 34.69
CA VAL A 656 -12.79 15.03 35.44
C VAL A 656 -12.20 14.03 36.44
N ASP A 657 -13.05 13.38 37.23
CA ASP A 657 -12.63 12.41 38.24
C ASP A 657 -11.90 11.20 37.62
N ALA A 658 -12.45 10.66 36.53
CA ALA A 658 -11.85 9.55 35.81
C ALA A 658 -10.46 9.89 35.26
N VAL A 659 -10.32 11.05 34.60
CA VAL A 659 -9.02 11.49 34.06
C VAL A 659 -8.02 11.70 35.19
N VAL A 660 -8.38 12.43 36.25
CA VAL A 660 -7.43 12.74 37.34
C VAL A 660 -7.01 11.46 38.07
N ARG A 661 -7.94 10.56 38.36
CA ARG A 661 -7.63 9.26 38.98
C ARG A 661 -6.62 8.48 38.14
N LEU A 662 -6.90 8.31 36.85
CA LEU A 662 -6.01 7.56 35.96
C LEU A 662 -4.65 8.23 35.75
N TYR A 663 -4.60 9.56 35.79
CA TYR A 663 -3.36 10.31 35.58
C TYR A 663 -2.39 10.18 36.77
N GLN A 664 -2.92 9.92 37.97
CA GLN A 664 -2.17 9.90 39.24
C GLN A 664 -1.91 8.49 39.78
N ASP A 665 -2.61 7.46 39.29
CA ASP A 665 -2.50 6.08 39.75
C ASP A 665 -1.73 5.21 38.74
N PRO A 666 -0.41 4.97 38.94
CA PRO A 666 0.39 4.18 38.00
C PRO A 666 -0.06 2.72 37.91
N GLN A 667 -0.61 2.16 39.00
CA GLN A 667 -1.04 0.76 39.01
C GLN A 667 -2.31 0.58 38.18
N LEU A 668 -3.30 1.45 38.39
CA LEU A 668 -4.50 1.47 37.54
C LEU A 668 -4.12 1.75 36.09
N TRP A 669 -3.22 2.70 35.85
CA TRP A 669 -2.76 3.02 34.49
C TRP A 669 -2.16 1.81 33.78
N GLN A 670 -1.26 1.09 34.45
CA GLN A 670 -0.62 -0.10 33.89
C GLN A 670 -1.65 -1.22 33.63
N GLN A 671 -2.58 -1.43 34.56
CA GLN A 671 -3.66 -2.39 34.38
C GLN A 671 -4.50 -2.08 33.13
N LEU A 672 -4.95 -0.83 32.95
CA LEU A 672 -5.75 -0.46 31.77
C LEU A 672 -4.93 -0.52 30.48
N SER A 673 -3.63 -0.21 30.54
CA SER A 673 -2.71 -0.31 29.40
C SER A 673 -2.58 -1.76 28.91
N ASP A 674 -2.28 -2.68 29.82
CA ASP A 674 -2.10 -4.11 29.52
C ASP A 674 -3.42 -4.74 29.03
N ALA A 675 -4.53 -4.42 29.71
CA ALA A 675 -5.86 -4.92 29.32
C ALA A 675 -6.31 -4.34 27.96
N GLY A 676 -6.02 -3.07 27.67
CA GLY A 676 -6.27 -2.46 26.37
C GLY A 676 -5.49 -3.14 25.24
N LEU A 677 -4.21 -3.45 25.45
CA LEU A 677 -3.40 -4.21 24.49
C LEU A 677 -3.95 -5.61 24.25
N ALA A 678 -4.34 -6.31 25.31
CA ALA A 678 -4.96 -7.64 25.21
C ALA A 678 -6.26 -7.59 24.40
N ASN A 679 -7.12 -6.60 24.66
CA ASN A 679 -8.36 -6.37 23.90
C ASN A 679 -8.10 -6.16 22.40
N ILE A 680 -7.08 -5.36 22.04
CA ILE A 680 -6.70 -5.19 20.62
C ILE A 680 -6.19 -6.51 20.03
N ALA A 681 -5.31 -7.22 20.73
CA ALA A 681 -4.77 -8.49 20.26
C ALA A 681 -5.90 -9.52 20.01
N GLU A 682 -6.89 -9.59 20.90
CA GLU A 682 -7.96 -10.57 20.84
C GLU A 682 -9.06 -10.24 19.82
N HIS A 683 -9.42 -8.97 19.66
CA HIS A 683 -10.64 -8.59 18.93
C HIS A 683 -10.42 -7.69 17.71
N PHE A 684 -9.31 -6.94 17.66
CA PHE A 684 -9.07 -5.90 16.65
C PHE A 684 -7.74 -6.05 15.92
N SER A 685 -7.02 -7.16 16.11
CA SER A 685 -5.77 -7.45 15.44
C SER A 685 -5.99 -8.09 14.06
N LEU A 686 -4.95 -8.11 13.24
CA LEU A 686 -4.96 -8.85 11.98
C LEU A 686 -5.21 -10.35 12.22
N ASP A 687 -4.64 -10.92 13.28
CA ASP A 687 -4.81 -12.33 13.62
C ASP A 687 -6.23 -12.64 14.09
N ALA A 688 -6.86 -11.75 14.87
CA ALA A 688 -8.26 -11.89 15.29
C ALA A 688 -9.22 -12.01 14.09
N ALA A 689 -8.93 -11.31 12.99
CA ALA A 689 -9.76 -11.34 11.78
C ALA A 689 -9.43 -12.49 10.83
N ARG A 690 -8.28 -13.16 10.98
CA ARG A 690 -7.74 -14.12 9.99
C ARG A 690 -8.72 -15.25 9.66
N ALA A 691 -9.35 -15.84 10.67
CA ALA A 691 -10.31 -16.92 10.49
C ALA A 691 -11.56 -16.49 9.70
N THR A 692 -12.06 -15.27 9.95
CA THR A 692 -13.21 -14.73 9.22
C THR A 692 -12.82 -14.33 7.80
N VAL A 693 -11.66 -13.70 7.60
CA VAL A 693 -11.14 -13.38 6.26
C VAL A 693 -11.01 -14.66 5.42
N GLN A 694 -10.51 -15.76 6.00
CA GLN A 694 -10.44 -17.05 5.30
C GLN A 694 -11.83 -17.53 4.81
N ARG A 695 -12.84 -17.48 5.67
CA ARG A 695 -14.22 -17.92 5.35
C ARG A 695 -14.97 -16.98 4.41
N VAL A 696 -14.64 -15.69 4.40
CA VAL A 696 -15.30 -14.74 3.49
C VAL A 696 -14.65 -14.78 2.10
N PHE A 697 -13.33 -14.86 2.02
CA PHE A 697 -12.60 -14.61 0.76
C PHE A 697 -12.02 -15.86 0.10
N PHE A 698 -11.75 -16.93 0.85
CA PHE A 698 -11.01 -18.11 0.36
C PHE A 698 -11.82 -19.41 0.32
N THR A 699 -12.93 -19.50 1.05
CA THR A 699 -13.96 -20.54 0.85
C THR A 699 -14.96 -20.06 -0.19
#